data_AF-A0A2H9RJZ8-F1
#
_entry.id   AF-A0A2H9RJZ8-F1
#
_cell.length_a   1.000
_cell.length_b   1.000
_cell.length_c   1.000
_cell.angle_alpha   90.00
_cell.angle_beta   90.00
_cell.angle_gamma   90.00
#
_symmetry.space_group_name_H-M   'P 1'
#
loop_
_entity.id
_entity.type
_entity.pdbx_description
1 polymer ?
#
loop_
_entity_poly.entity_id
_entity_poly.type
_entity_poly.pdbx_seq_one_letter_code
_entity_poly.pdbx_strand_id
1 'polypeptide(L)'
;MVSTEEILAKYSKKMESQLNNNSYSKEYQQFRQDMLPEMSRYKRWAESLGSLIKINVSEKDRKKVEKYLTIAHLDVTPSQALTLSVMSMLAVFFGTILVIGAMFFITGEFQILLLILGMIASAFVFYYTYTMPHRLANSWRLKASSQMVPAILYIVVYMKHTPNLERAIEFASQHLEIPLALDFRKVIYDVEVGKYSTVKQSLDSYLETWRDYAPEFVESLHLIESSLFESQEVRRVQILEKSLQVILDGVYEKMLHYSREIRSPLTNIYMLGIILPTLALALLPLASALLQGSIQAIHVFVLFNVIVPFFVFYMTSEILFKRPGGHGESSVLELNPGYEKFKSKKPWVTALMIALPLFIIGILPFIFQIDFLTSPLGLKSDYTFQEIGMPFLQQEKLFDFKTSGERTTGPFGLLAVILSLFIPLSIAMFFAIAYKQKTKDLIKSREETRKLESEFTNSLFQLGNRLGDGVPAEIAFAKVAESTQGQRTQNFFALVNQNIQRMGMSVEKAIFDKKRGAIIYYPSSLIATSMRILVESVKKGLQAAARSLMSISEYVKNIQKINERLRDLLAEIISDMKSNMVFLAPLLAGIVVGLSAMIAAILNKLDIISQLEGADQVSGFSFSSITEIFDITAIIPPYFIQVSIGIYIVEVIFILTSALITVDSGKDPLKTKHDTAKNLKRGIFLYIGTSLIATLSLVILAAVALGGLNF
;
A
#
# COMPACT_ATOMS: atom_id res chain seq x y z
N MET A 1 -4.15 -41.95 -62.54
CA MET A 1 -4.58 -40.53 -62.45
C MET A 1 -4.66 -40.21 -60.96
N VAL A 2 -3.81 -39.31 -60.47
CA VAL A 2 -3.88 -38.86 -59.06
C VAL A 2 -5.18 -38.09 -58.88
N SER A 3 -5.98 -38.42 -57.87
CA SER A 3 -7.29 -37.80 -57.67
C SER A 3 -7.11 -36.33 -57.28
N THR A 4 -8.03 -35.48 -57.72
CA THR A 4 -8.05 -34.05 -57.37
C THR A 4 -8.10 -33.82 -55.86
N GLU A 5 -8.70 -34.75 -55.10
CA GLU A 5 -8.74 -34.74 -53.64
C GLU A 5 -7.36 -34.96 -53.01
N GLU A 6 -6.53 -35.86 -53.54
CA GLU A 6 -5.16 -36.08 -53.04
C GLU A 6 -4.27 -34.85 -53.29
N ILE A 7 -4.47 -34.17 -54.42
CA ILE A 7 -3.77 -32.92 -54.73
C ILE A 7 -4.23 -31.84 -53.76
N LEU A 8 -5.53 -31.65 -53.57
CA LEU A 8 -6.08 -30.66 -52.64
C LEU A 8 -5.66 -30.92 -51.19
N ALA A 9 -5.64 -32.17 -50.73
CA ALA A 9 -5.18 -32.54 -49.39
C ALA A 9 -3.68 -32.33 -49.19
N LYS A 10 -2.88 -32.54 -50.25
CA LYS A 10 -1.43 -32.28 -50.22
C LYS A 10 -1.13 -30.78 -50.19
N TYR A 11 -1.86 -29.98 -50.97
CA TYR A 11 -1.70 -28.53 -50.96
C TYR A 11 -2.33 -27.88 -49.71
N SER A 12 -3.41 -28.42 -49.15
CA SER A 12 -3.98 -27.96 -47.88
C SER A 12 -3.03 -28.26 -46.72
N LYS A 13 -2.46 -29.46 -46.63
CA LYS A 13 -1.41 -29.79 -45.64
C LYS A 13 -0.17 -28.92 -45.81
N LYS A 14 0.21 -28.60 -47.04
CA LYS A 14 1.33 -27.70 -47.32
C LYS A 14 1.02 -26.25 -46.92
N MET A 15 -0.23 -25.81 -47.12
CA MET A 15 -0.71 -24.51 -46.62
C MET A 15 -0.84 -24.47 -45.10
N GLU A 16 -1.32 -25.53 -44.45
CA GLU A 16 -1.35 -25.69 -42.99
C GLU A 16 0.07 -25.72 -42.39
N SER A 17 1.01 -26.40 -43.04
CA SER A 17 2.41 -26.42 -42.60
C SER A 17 3.10 -25.08 -42.85
N GLN A 18 2.68 -24.30 -43.86
CA GLN A 18 3.15 -22.93 -44.09
C GLN A 18 2.49 -21.92 -43.13
N LEU A 19 1.23 -22.13 -42.75
CA LEU A 19 0.51 -21.34 -41.73
C LEU A 19 1.10 -21.58 -40.33
N ASN A 20 1.46 -22.82 -39.98
CA ASN A 20 2.13 -23.15 -38.72
C ASN A 20 3.62 -22.73 -38.68
N ASN A 21 4.26 -22.51 -39.84
CA ASN A 21 5.63 -22.00 -39.96
C ASN A 21 5.73 -20.48 -40.18
N ASN A 22 4.62 -19.75 -40.08
CA ASN A 22 4.70 -18.31 -39.90
C ASN A 22 5.26 -18.06 -38.49
N SER A 23 6.60 -18.06 -38.43
CA SER A 23 7.35 -17.29 -37.47
C SER A 23 6.77 -15.89 -37.53
N TYR A 24 5.88 -15.59 -36.57
CA TYR A 24 5.24 -14.30 -36.48
C TYR A 24 6.29 -13.19 -36.68
N SER A 25 5.92 -12.08 -37.31
CA SER A 25 6.85 -10.97 -37.51
C SER A 25 7.55 -10.67 -36.18
N LYS A 26 8.84 -10.34 -36.24
CA LYS A 26 9.63 -10.03 -35.04
C LYS A 26 8.93 -8.96 -34.19
N GLU A 27 8.25 -8.03 -34.86
CA GLU A 27 7.35 -7.02 -34.30
C GLU A 27 6.12 -7.61 -33.60
N TYR A 28 5.46 -8.63 -34.14
CA TYR A 28 4.34 -9.31 -33.44
C TYR A 28 4.82 -10.09 -32.21
N GLN A 29 5.97 -10.78 -32.29
CA GLN A 29 6.51 -11.47 -31.12
C GLN A 29 6.94 -10.50 -30.03
N GLN A 30 7.53 -9.37 -30.42
CA GLN A 30 7.93 -8.29 -29.53
C GLN A 30 6.71 -7.53 -28.97
N PHE A 31 5.69 -7.26 -29.80
CA PHE A 31 4.40 -6.71 -29.37
C PHE A 31 3.68 -7.65 -28.40
N ARG A 32 3.68 -8.96 -28.66
CA ARG A 32 3.13 -9.96 -27.73
C ARG A 32 3.92 -10.02 -26.43
N GLN A 33 5.25 -9.92 -26.48
CA GLN A 33 6.09 -9.84 -25.26
C GLN A 33 5.86 -8.54 -24.48
N ASP A 34 5.67 -7.41 -25.15
CA ASP A 34 5.39 -6.10 -24.55
C ASP A 34 3.93 -5.99 -24.04
N MET A 35 3.00 -6.71 -24.67
CA MET A 35 1.59 -6.83 -24.27
C MET A 35 1.36 -7.84 -23.15
N LEU A 36 2.32 -8.72 -22.86
CA LEU A 36 2.26 -9.63 -21.72
C LEU A 36 2.62 -8.82 -20.47
N PRO A 37 1.65 -8.38 -19.64
CA PRO A 37 2.00 -7.73 -18.38
C PRO A 37 2.89 -8.67 -17.56
N GLU A 38 3.85 -8.11 -16.82
CA GLU A 38 4.72 -8.85 -15.90
C GLU A 38 3.96 -10.03 -15.29
N MET A 39 4.46 -11.25 -15.50
CA MET A 39 3.76 -12.49 -15.12
C MET A 39 3.15 -12.38 -13.72
N SER A 40 1.85 -12.06 -13.65
CA SER A 40 1.18 -11.90 -12.38
C SER A 40 1.28 -13.24 -11.65
N ARG A 41 1.64 -13.22 -10.36
CA ARG A 41 1.69 -14.42 -9.51
C ARG A 41 0.39 -15.24 -9.62
N TYR A 42 -0.73 -14.54 -9.87
CA TYR A 42 -2.03 -15.14 -10.14
C TYR A 42 -2.07 -16.02 -11.40
N LYS A 43 -1.45 -15.61 -12.52
CA LYS A 43 -1.39 -16.42 -13.75
C LYS A 43 -0.69 -17.75 -13.48
N ARG A 44 0.46 -17.71 -12.80
CA ARG A 44 1.19 -18.93 -12.39
C ARG A 44 0.34 -19.86 -11.53
N TRP A 45 -0.39 -19.33 -10.56
CA TRP A 45 -1.28 -20.13 -9.70
C TRP A 45 -2.48 -20.69 -10.46
N ALA A 46 -3.07 -19.92 -11.38
CA ALA A 46 -4.20 -20.37 -12.19
C ALA A 46 -3.79 -21.45 -13.20
N GLU A 47 -2.59 -21.34 -13.78
CA GLU A 47 -2.04 -22.37 -14.67
C GLU A 47 -1.65 -23.64 -13.90
N SER A 48 -1.07 -23.51 -12.70
CA SER A 48 -0.62 -24.68 -11.92
C SER A 48 -1.77 -25.40 -11.20
N LEU A 49 -2.52 -24.70 -10.36
CA LEU A 49 -3.58 -25.29 -9.54
C LEU A 49 -4.90 -25.38 -10.32
N GLY A 50 -5.11 -24.48 -11.28
CA GLY A 50 -6.36 -24.42 -12.02
C GLY A 50 -6.46 -25.42 -13.19
N SER A 51 -5.34 -26.00 -13.64
CA SER A 51 -5.32 -27.02 -14.70
C SER A 51 -5.57 -28.46 -14.21
N LEU A 52 -5.50 -28.69 -12.90
CA LEU A 52 -5.60 -30.03 -12.30
C LEU A 52 -6.99 -30.66 -12.46
N ILE A 53 -8.07 -29.86 -12.44
CA ILE A 53 -9.46 -30.33 -12.52
C ILE A 53 -10.25 -29.36 -13.40
N LYS A 54 -10.96 -29.87 -14.42
CA LYS A 54 -11.89 -29.06 -15.22
C LYS A 54 -13.27 -29.08 -14.56
N ILE A 55 -13.63 -27.98 -13.89
CA ILE A 55 -14.98 -27.78 -13.35
C ILE A 55 -15.89 -27.23 -14.46
N ASN A 56 -17.09 -27.79 -14.59
CA ASN A 56 -18.13 -27.23 -15.46
C ASN A 56 -18.76 -26.01 -14.77
N VAL A 57 -18.59 -24.85 -15.38
CA VAL A 57 -18.99 -23.55 -14.83
C VAL A 57 -20.33 -23.11 -15.44
N SER A 58 -21.17 -22.45 -14.64
CA SER A 58 -22.40 -21.80 -15.13
C SER A 58 -22.08 -20.78 -16.25
N GLU A 59 -22.93 -20.68 -17.28
CA GLU A 59 -22.68 -19.72 -18.38
C GLU A 59 -22.59 -18.26 -17.93
N LYS A 60 -23.34 -17.92 -16.87
CA LYS A 60 -23.36 -16.57 -16.28
C LYS A 60 -22.02 -16.20 -15.67
N ASP A 61 -21.43 -17.11 -14.89
CA ASP A 61 -20.13 -16.86 -14.26
C ASP A 61 -19.00 -16.90 -15.29
N ARG A 62 -19.10 -17.77 -16.31
CA ARG A 62 -18.15 -17.80 -17.43
C ARG A 62 -18.07 -16.45 -18.14
N LYS A 63 -19.21 -15.89 -18.58
CA LYS A 63 -19.25 -14.58 -19.27
C LYS A 63 -18.73 -13.44 -18.38
N LYS A 64 -19.06 -13.48 -17.08
CA LYS A 64 -18.62 -12.45 -16.13
C LYS A 64 -17.11 -12.47 -15.91
N VAL A 65 -16.55 -13.66 -15.66
CA VAL A 65 -15.10 -13.84 -15.44
C VAL A 65 -14.32 -13.55 -16.72
N GLU A 66 -14.82 -13.99 -17.88
CA GLU A 66 -14.23 -13.71 -19.20
C GLU A 66 -14.11 -12.21 -19.46
N LYS A 67 -15.17 -11.42 -19.18
CA LYS A 67 -15.11 -9.95 -19.28
C LYS A 67 -13.95 -9.38 -18.47
N TYR A 68 -13.76 -9.82 -17.22
CA TYR A 68 -12.69 -9.32 -16.35
C TYR A 68 -11.30 -9.77 -16.79
N LEU A 69 -11.15 -11.01 -17.27
CA LEU A 69 -9.86 -11.53 -17.75
C LEU A 69 -9.39 -10.79 -19.00
N THR A 70 -10.30 -10.48 -19.93
CA THR A 70 -10.01 -9.68 -21.13
C THR A 70 -9.55 -8.27 -20.77
N ILE A 71 -10.21 -7.61 -19.81
CA ILE A 71 -9.81 -6.28 -19.33
C ILE A 71 -8.44 -6.32 -18.64
N ALA A 72 -8.17 -7.37 -17.88
CA ALA A 72 -6.90 -7.54 -17.16
C ALA A 72 -5.75 -8.02 -18.06
N HIS A 73 -6.00 -8.27 -19.36
CA HIS A 73 -5.04 -8.84 -20.31
C HIS A 73 -4.37 -10.12 -19.80
N LEU A 74 -5.17 -11.00 -19.18
CA LEU A 74 -4.71 -12.29 -18.64
C LEU A 74 -5.08 -13.44 -19.58
N ASP A 75 -4.06 -14.15 -20.07
CA ASP A 75 -4.22 -15.40 -20.84
C ASP A 75 -4.58 -16.57 -19.91
N VAL A 76 -5.75 -16.54 -19.28
CA VAL A 76 -6.24 -17.62 -18.42
C VAL A 76 -7.67 -17.96 -18.85
N THR A 77 -8.02 -19.25 -18.86
CA THR A 77 -9.40 -19.65 -19.16
C THR A 77 -10.31 -19.39 -17.94
N PRO A 78 -11.59 -18.99 -18.13
CA PRO A 78 -12.50 -18.77 -17.02
C PRO A 78 -12.66 -19.98 -16.08
N SER A 79 -12.52 -21.20 -16.62
CA SER A 79 -12.54 -22.44 -15.84
C SER A 79 -11.34 -22.54 -14.90
N GLN A 80 -10.12 -22.26 -15.37
CA GLN A 80 -8.90 -22.27 -14.56
C GLN A 80 -8.93 -21.26 -13.40
N ALA A 81 -9.56 -20.10 -13.61
CA ALA A 81 -9.70 -19.08 -12.57
C ALA A 81 -10.60 -19.54 -11.42
N LEU A 82 -11.69 -20.25 -11.74
CA LEU A 82 -12.67 -20.73 -10.76
C LEU A 82 -12.21 -22.00 -10.05
N THR A 83 -11.51 -22.89 -10.77
CA THR A 83 -10.91 -24.10 -10.19
C THR A 83 -9.83 -23.73 -9.18
N LEU A 84 -9.02 -22.70 -9.45
CA LEU A 84 -8.08 -22.14 -8.49
C LEU A 84 -8.78 -21.72 -7.19
N SER A 85 -9.96 -21.08 -7.28
CA SER A 85 -10.71 -20.66 -6.10
C SER A 85 -11.12 -21.84 -5.22
N VAL A 86 -11.70 -22.87 -5.82
CA VAL A 86 -12.13 -24.08 -5.10
C VAL A 86 -10.91 -24.84 -4.53
N MET A 87 -9.85 -25.02 -5.31
CA MET A 87 -8.64 -25.72 -4.85
C MET A 87 -7.95 -24.99 -3.70
N SER A 88 -7.88 -23.66 -3.75
CA SER A 88 -7.31 -22.86 -2.67
C SER A 88 -8.12 -22.97 -1.37
N MET A 89 -9.45 -23.04 -1.47
CA MET A 89 -10.34 -23.28 -0.33
C MET A 89 -10.07 -24.64 0.31
N LEU A 90 -10.06 -25.70 -0.50
CA LEU A 90 -9.85 -27.07 -0.03
C LEU A 90 -8.46 -27.25 0.58
N ALA A 91 -7.42 -26.67 -0.04
CA ALA A 91 -6.06 -26.74 0.48
C ALA A 91 -5.94 -26.11 1.88
N VAL A 92 -6.57 -24.95 2.10
CA VAL A 92 -6.58 -24.30 3.43
C VAL A 92 -7.43 -25.09 4.42
N PHE A 93 -8.61 -25.56 4.00
CA PHE A 93 -9.49 -26.35 4.86
C PHE A 93 -8.82 -27.65 5.34
N PHE A 94 -8.32 -28.48 4.43
CA PHE A 94 -7.61 -29.72 4.82
C PHE A 94 -6.29 -29.43 5.54
N GLY A 95 -5.57 -28.36 5.16
CA GLY A 95 -4.39 -27.91 5.88
C GLY A 95 -4.70 -27.56 7.34
N THR A 96 -5.81 -26.86 7.60
CA THR A 96 -6.23 -26.53 8.98
C THR A 96 -6.61 -27.78 9.77
N ILE A 97 -7.29 -28.75 9.16
CA ILE A 97 -7.63 -30.03 9.81
C ILE A 97 -6.36 -30.82 10.15
N LEU A 98 -5.37 -30.86 9.25
CA LEU A 98 -4.09 -31.52 9.51
C LEU A 98 -3.32 -30.88 10.67
N VAL A 99 -3.30 -29.55 10.76
CA VAL A 99 -2.67 -28.83 11.87
C VAL A 99 -3.40 -29.14 13.20
N ILE A 100 -4.73 -29.16 13.20
CA ILE A 100 -5.51 -29.53 14.39
C ILE A 100 -5.23 -30.97 14.80
N GLY A 101 -5.20 -31.90 13.84
CA GLY A 101 -4.86 -33.30 14.08
C GLY A 101 -3.47 -33.45 14.68
N ALA A 102 -2.46 -32.77 14.10
CA ALA A 102 -1.10 -32.77 14.63
C ALA A 102 -1.01 -32.20 16.04
N MET A 103 -1.68 -31.07 16.31
CA MET A 103 -1.75 -30.47 17.64
C MET A 103 -2.41 -31.42 18.64
N PHE A 104 -3.52 -32.05 18.27
CA PHE A 104 -4.21 -33.03 19.10
C PHE A 104 -3.30 -34.21 19.48
N PHE A 105 -2.48 -34.72 18.55
CA PHE A 105 -1.50 -35.78 18.85
C PHE A 105 -0.37 -35.33 19.77
N ILE A 106 -0.01 -34.04 19.79
CA ILE A 106 1.07 -33.50 20.62
C ILE A 106 0.58 -33.11 22.02
N THR A 107 -0.54 -32.39 22.10
CA THR A 107 -1.01 -31.77 23.35
C THR A 107 -2.21 -32.48 23.98
N GLY A 108 -2.87 -33.40 23.27
CA GLY A 108 -4.08 -34.09 23.73
C GLY A 108 -5.35 -33.23 23.80
N GLU A 109 -5.24 -31.91 23.56
CA GLU A 109 -6.36 -30.97 23.63
C GLU A 109 -6.86 -30.60 22.21
N PHE A 110 -8.18 -30.67 22.01
CA PHE A 110 -8.81 -30.27 20.74
C PHE A 110 -9.08 -28.76 20.70
N GLN A 111 -8.40 -28.05 19.80
CA GLN A 111 -8.51 -26.59 19.69
C GLN A 111 -9.69 -26.15 18.82
N ILE A 112 -10.87 -26.00 19.43
CA ILE A 112 -12.11 -25.56 18.75
C ILE A 112 -11.94 -24.18 18.08
N LEU A 113 -11.23 -23.24 18.72
CA LEU A 113 -10.96 -21.91 18.17
C LEU A 113 -10.25 -21.98 16.82
N LEU A 114 -9.24 -22.85 16.69
CA LEU A 114 -8.45 -22.98 15.48
C LEU A 114 -9.27 -23.62 14.34
N LEU A 115 -10.22 -24.50 14.67
CA LEU A 115 -11.18 -25.04 13.71
C LEU A 115 -12.10 -23.94 13.15
N ILE A 116 -12.67 -23.10 14.01
CA ILE A 116 -13.54 -21.98 13.60
C ILE A 116 -12.75 -20.99 12.75
N LEU A 117 -11.54 -20.61 13.19
CA LEU A 117 -10.67 -19.71 12.44
C LEU A 117 -10.27 -20.32 11.09
N GLY A 118 -9.97 -21.61 11.05
CA GLY A 118 -9.64 -22.35 9.83
C GLY A 118 -10.80 -22.39 8.82
N MET A 119 -12.02 -22.60 9.29
CA MET A 119 -13.22 -22.53 8.45
C MET A 119 -13.41 -21.12 7.87
N ILE A 120 -13.34 -20.08 8.72
CA ILE A 120 -13.45 -18.68 8.28
C ILE A 120 -12.34 -18.35 7.27
N ALA A 121 -11.10 -18.76 7.53
CA ALA A 121 -9.97 -18.56 6.64
C ALA A 121 -10.15 -19.26 5.29
N SER A 122 -10.68 -20.49 5.27
CA SER A 122 -10.96 -21.22 4.02
C SER A 122 -12.02 -20.52 3.17
N ALA A 123 -13.13 -20.09 3.79
CA ALA A 123 -14.20 -19.34 3.12
C ALA A 123 -13.69 -17.99 2.60
N PHE A 124 -12.84 -17.32 3.36
CA PHE A 124 -12.21 -16.09 2.93
C PHE A 124 -11.27 -16.29 1.73
N VAL A 125 -10.42 -17.32 1.77
CA VAL A 125 -9.49 -17.62 0.67
C VAL A 125 -10.25 -17.94 -0.62
N PHE A 126 -11.37 -18.65 -0.53
CA PHE A 126 -12.30 -18.84 -1.65
C PHE A 126 -12.80 -17.50 -2.19
N TYR A 127 -13.38 -16.65 -1.33
CA TYR A 127 -13.91 -15.35 -1.73
C TYR A 127 -12.83 -14.45 -2.35
N TYR A 128 -11.64 -14.42 -1.75
CA TYR A 128 -10.51 -13.62 -2.19
C TYR A 128 -10.01 -14.04 -3.58
N THR A 129 -9.81 -15.34 -3.81
CA THR A 129 -9.36 -15.86 -5.10
C THR A 129 -10.44 -15.79 -6.18
N TYR A 130 -11.71 -15.96 -5.82
CA TYR A 130 -12.86 -15.81 -6.73
C TYR A 130 -13.00 -14.37 -7.22
N THR A 131 -12.80 -13.39 -6.34
CA THR A 131 -12.87 -11.97 -6.68
C THR A 131 -11.58 -11.42 -7.31
N MET A 132 -10.49 -12.19 -7.38
CA MET A 132 -9.20 -11.75 -7.93
C MET A 132 -9.27 -11.23 -9.37
N PRO A 133 -9.89 -11.92 -10.35
CA PRO A 133 -9.99 -11.41 -11.72
C PRO A 133 -10.65 -10.03 -11.77
N HIS A 134 -11.71 -9.83 -10.98
CA HIS A 134 -12.38 -8.54 -10.87
C HIS A 134 -11.45 -7.47 -10.27
N ARG A 135 -10.71 -7.79 -9.20
CA ARG A 135 -9.75 -6.87 -8.56
C ARG A 135 -8.61 -6.50 -9.50
N LEU A 136 -8.09 -7.44 -10.28
CA LEU A 136 -7.03 -7.19 -11.27
C LEU A 136 -7.55 -6.31 -12.42
N ALA A 137 -8.75 -6.60 -12.95
CA ALA A 137 -9.39 -5.79 -13.97
C ALA A 137 -9.64 -4.34 -13.48
N ASN A 138 -10.17 -4.18 -12.26
CA ASN A 138 -10.36 -2.87 -11.66
C ASN A 138 -9.01 -2.17 -11.43
N SER A 139 -7.98 -2.88 -10.98
CA SER A 139 -6.65 -2.29 -10.82
C SER A 139 -6.06 -1.82 -12.15
N TRP A 140 -6.27 -2.56 -13.25
CA TRP A 140 -5.87 -2.15 -14.60
C TRP A 140 -6.61 -0.87 -15.01
N ARG A 141 -7.93 -0.85 -14.83
CA ARG A 141 -8.77 0.31 -15.16
C ARG A 141 -8.40 1.56 -14.36
N LEU A 142 -8.14 1.43 -13.06
CA LEU A 142 -7.72 2.55 -12.22
C LEU A 142 -6.35 3.08 -12.61
N LYS A 143 -5.43 2.22 -13.08
CA LYS A 143 -4.16 2.64 -13.67
C LYS A 143 -4.39 3.40 -14.98
N ALA A 144 -5.19 2.84 -15.89
CA ALA A 144 -5.52 3.49 -17.16
C ALA A 144 -6.23 4.83 -16.95
N SER A 145 -7.12 4.94 -15.95
CA SER A 145 -7.81 6.19 -15.60
C SER A 145 -6.86 7.34 -15.25
N SER A 146 -5.72 7.06 -14.60
CA SER A 146 -4.70 8.09 -14.32
C SER A 146 -4.03 8.64 -15.58
N GLN A 147 -4.09 7.90 -16.68
CA GLN A 147 -3.47 8.24 -17.96
C GLN A 147 -4.46 8.84 -18.96
N MET A 148 -5.76 8.88 -18.64
CA MET A 148 -6.79 9.43 -19.55
C MET A 148 -6.58 10.90 -19.85
N VAL A 149 -6.32 11.73 -18.85
CA VAL A 149 -6.11 13.17 -19.08
C VAL A 149 -4.82 13.42 -19.88
N PRO A 150 -3.66 12.82 -19.53
CA PRO A 150 -2.47 12.87 -20.39
C PRO A 150 -2.71 12.36 -21.81
N ALA A 151 -3.52 11.31 -21.98
CA ALA A 151 -3.84 10.75 -23.29
C ALA A 151 -4.61 11.75 -24.15
N ILE A 152 -5.69 12.33 -23.62
CA ILE A 152 -6.44 13.38 -24.30
C ILE A 152 -5.54 14.58 -24.60
N LEU A 153 -4.70 15.00 -23.66
CA LEU A 153 -3.74 16.09 -23.88
C LEU A 153 -2.80 15.79 -25.05
N TYR A 154 -2.20 14.61 -25.10
CA TYR A 154 -1.26 14.24 -26.18
C TYR A 154 -1.95 14.14 -27.53
N ILE A 155 -3.15 13.55 -27.58
CA ILE A 155 -3.95 13.46 -28.81
C ILE A 155 -4.35 14.87 -29.27
N VAL A 156 -4.89 15.70 -28.38
CA VAL A 156 -5.31 17.09 -28.67
C VAL A 156 -4.15 17.92 -29.17
N VAL A 157 -3.01 17.87 -28.48
CA VAL A 157 -1.81 18.62 -28.88
C VAL A 157 -1.36 18.18 -30.27
N TYR A 158 -1.31 16.87 -30.55
CA TYR A 158 -0.93 16.37 -31.87
C TYR A 158 -1.95 16.78 -32.95
N MET A 159 -3.25 16.63 -32.67
CA MET A 159 -4.36 16.92 -33.59
C MET A 159 -4.51 18.41 -33.90
N LYS A 160 -4.17 19.30 -32.96
CA LYS A 160 -4.11 20.75 -33.19
C LYS A 160 -3.17 21.09 -34.36
N HIS A 161 -2.10 20.30 -34.52
CA HIS A 161 -1.08 20.50 -35.54
C HIS A 161 -1.34 19.69 -36.81
N THR A 162 -1.66 18.42 -36.67
CA THR A 162 -1.88 17.47 -37.77
C THR A 162 -3.21 16.79 -37.58
N PRO A 163 -4.23 17.06 -38.42
CA PRO A 163 -5.56 16.46 -38.30
C PRO A 163 -5.54 15.00 -38.80
N ASN A 164 -4.83 14.14 -38.09
CA ASN A 164 -4.73 12.71 -38.36
C ASN A 164 -4.83 11.94 -37.04
N LEU A 165 -5.98 11.31 -36.83
CA LEU A 165 -6.29 10.58 -35.60
C LEU A 165 -5.38 9.37 -35.37
N GLU A 166 -5.06 8.63 -36.43
CA GLU A 166 -4.20 7.44 -36.36
C GLU A 166 -2.81 7.79 -35.83
N ARG A 167 -2.17 8.81 -36.40
CA ARG A 167 -0.87 9.30 -35.91
C ARG A 167 -0.96 9.96 -34.54
N ALA A 168 -2.09 10.56 -34.18
CA ALA A 168 -2.29 11.12 -32.86
C ALA A 168 -2.36 10.03 -31.77
N ILE A 169 -3.05 8.92 -32.06
CA ILE A 169 -3.13 7.75 -31.17
C ILE A 169 -1.77 7.06 -31.11
N GLU A 170 -1.07 6.93 -32.24
CA GLU A 170 0.29 6.40 -32.28
C GLU A 170 1.23 7.23 -31.40
N PHE A 171 1.21 8.56 -31.57
CA PHE A 171 1.99 9.50 -30.76
C PHE A 171 1.66 9.36 -29.27
N ALA A 172 0.37 9.29 -28.91
CA ALA A 172 -0.04 9.08 -27.52
C ALA A 172 0.47 7.73 -26.99
N SER A 173 0.40 6.66 -27.77
CA SER A 173 0.85 5.31 -27.37
C SER A 173 2.37 5.18 -27.14
N GLN A 174 3.17 6.09 -27.71
CA GLN A 174 4.62 6.13 -27.54
C GLN A 174 5.05 6.94 -26.31
N HIS A 175 4.21 7.87 -25.85
CA HIS A 175 4.53 8.82 -24.78
C HIS A 175 3.75 8.57 -23.49
N LEU A 176 2.68 7.78 -23.56
CA LEU A 176 1.95 7.30 -22.39
C LEU A 176 2.69 6.15 -21.72
N GLU A 177 2.46 6.00 -20.43
CA GLU A 177 2.88 4.83 -19.68
C GLU A 177 1.87 3.68 -19.88
N ILE A 178 2.30 2.46 -19.55
CA ILE A 178 1.41 1.29 -19.45
C ILE A 178 0.46 1.53 -18.27
N PRO A 179 -0.87 1.27 -18.38
CA PRO A 179 -1.55 0.40 -19.35
C PRO A 179 -2.14 1.06 -20.61
N LEU A 180 -2.51 2.35 -20.59
CA LEU A 180 -3.28 2.94 -21.69
C LEU A 180 -2.46 3.02 -22.99
N ALA A 181 -1.13 3.11 -22.88
CA ALA A 181 -0.22 2.97 -24.01
C ALA A 181 -0.41 1.65 -24.77
N LEU A 182 -0.55 0.52 -24.04
CA LEU A 182 -0.79 -0.79 -24.64
C LEU A 182 -2.18 -0.87 -25.27
N ASP A 183 -3.19 -0.32 -24.59
CA ASP A 183 -4.56 -0.30 -25.12
C ASP A 183 -4.62 0.47 -26.45
N PHE A 184 -3.92 1.59 -26.59
CA PHE A 184 -3.82 2.32 -27.86
C PHE A 184 -3.00 1.59 -28.92
N ARG A 185 -1.90 0.92 -28.56
CA ARG A 185 -1.17 0.07 -29.52
C ARG A 185 -2.05 -1.09 -30.00
N LYS A 186 -2.88 -1.66 -29.12
CA LYS A 186 -3.85 -2.69 -29.48
C LYS A 186 -4.92 -2.19 -30.45
N VAL A 187 -5.40 -0.95 -30.28
CA VAL A 187 -6.33 -0.32 -31.24
C VAL A 187 -5.71 -0.21 -32.63
N ILE A 188 -4.43 0.14 -32.73
CA ILE A 188 -3.70 0.18 -34.01
C ILE A 188 -3.50 -1.25 -34.55
N TYR A 189 -3.06 -2.17 -33.69
CA TYR A 189 -2.79 -3.55 -34.02
C TYR A 189 -4.03 -4.32 -34.53
N ASP A 190 -5.21 -4.11 -33.91
CA ASP A 190 -6.45 -4.75 -34.35
C ASP A 190 -6.84 -4.33 -35.79
N VAL A 191 -6.39 -3.16 -36.25
CA VAL A 191 -6.54 -2.72 -37.65
C VAL A 191 -5.51 -3.39 -38.56
N GLU A 192 -4.25 -3.49 -38.13
CA GLU A 192 -3.17 -4.15 -38.89
C GLU A 192 -3.46 -5.64 -39.16
N VAL A 193 -4.13 -6.32 -38.22
CA VAL A 193 -4.57 -7.73 -38.36
C VAL A 193 -5.85 -7.87 -39.19
N GLY A 194 -6.51 -6.77 -39.53
CA GLY A 194 -7.75 -6.76 -40.31
C GLY A 194 -9.00 -7.12 -39.50
N LYS A 195 -8.95 -7.04 -38.16
CA LYS A 195 -10.15 -7.20 -37.32
C LYS A 195 -11.11 -6.02 -37.46
N TYR A 196 -10.57 -4.81 -37.64
CA TYR A 196 -11.33 -3.62 -38.00
C TYR A 196 -10.75 -2.99 -39.27
N SER A 197 -11.61 -2.26 -40.00
CA SER A 197 -11.24 -1.61 -41.26
C SER A 197 -10.50 -0.28 -41.07
N THR A 198 -10.74 0.40 -39.95
CA THR A 198 -10.16 1.72 -39.65
C THR A 198 -9.86 1.85 -38.17
N VAL A 199 -8.88 2.71 -37.84
CA VAL A 199 -8.52 3.05 -36.46
C VAL A 199 -9.71 3.64 -35.72
N LYS A 200 -10.55 4.43 -36.39
CA LYS A 200 -11.80 4.95 -35.81
C LYS A 200 -12.71 3.82 -35.32
N GLN A 201 -13.01 2.84 -36.19
CA GLN A 201 -13.90 1.73 -35.83
C GLN A 201 -13.33 0.88 -34.68
N SER A 202 -12.01 0.66 -34.68
CA SER A 202 -11.35 -0.04 -33.57
C SER A 202 -11.37 0.75 -32.28
N LEU A 203 -11.20 2.08 -32.35
CA LEU A 203 -11.25 2.98 -31.21
C LEU A 203 -12.66 3.05 -30.60
N ASP A 204 -13.70 3.18 -31.43
CA ASP A 204 -15.11 3.16 -31.00
C ASP A 204 -15.43 1.87 -30.23
N SER A 205 -14.97 0.72 -30.76
CA SER A 205 -15.15 -0.57 -30.07
C SER A 205 -14.42 -0.64 -28.73
N TYR A 206 -13.27 0.02 -28.61
CA TYR A 206 -12.54 0.14 -27.36
C TYR A 206 -13.25 1.08 -26.38
N LEU A 207 -13.78 2.21 -26.86
CA LEU A 207 -14.47 3.22 -26.06
C LEU A 207 -15.76 2.71 -25.43
N GLU A 208 -16.47 1.79 -26.10
CA GLU A 208 -17.67 1.17 -25.52
C GLU A 208 -17.35 0.41 -24.22
N THR A 209 -16.11 -0.10 -24.05
CA THR A 209 -15.69 -0.75 -22.80
C THR A 209 -15.54 0.22 -21.62
N TRP A 210 -15.42 1.51 -21.91
CA TRP A 210 -15.26 2.61 -20.96
C TRP A 210 -16.53 3.38 -20.68
N ARG A 211 -17.58 3.23 -21.49
CA ARG A 211 -18.84 3.98 -21.39
C ARG A 211 -19.45 4.00 -19.99
N ASP A 212 -19.50 2.84 -19.33
CA ASP A 212 -20.06 2.70 -17.98
C ASP A 212 -19.16 3.28 -16.87
N TYR A 213 -17.87 3.51 -17.15
CA TYR A 213 -16.85 3.79 -16.14
C TYR A 213 -16.27 5.20 -16.25
N ALA A 214 -16.07 5.69 -17.47
CA ALA A 214 -15.47 6.98 -17.79
C ALA A 214 -16.19 7.62 -19.00
N PRO A 215 -17.47 8.01 -18.84
CA PRO A 215 -18.21 8.68 -19.90
C PRO A 215 -17.52 9.95 -20.38
N GLU A 216 -16.85 10.69 -19.49
CA GLU A 216 -16.11 11.90 -19.84
C GLU A 216 -14.91 11.64 -20.77
N PHE A 217 -14.28 10.47 -20.66
CA PHE A 217 -13.19 10.06 -21.54
C PHE A 217 -13.70 9.70 -22.94
N VAL A 218 -14.84 9.01 -22.99
CA VAL A 218 -15.53 8.66 -24.24
C VAL A 218 -16.00 9.93 -24.97
N GLU A 219 -16.67 10.85 -24.25
CA GLU A 219 -17.13 12.12 -24.81
C GLU A 219 -15.96 12.96 -25.34
N SER A 220 -14.86 13.01 -24.60
CA SER A 220 -13.65 13.75 -25.03
C SER A 220 -13.06 13.19 -26.32
N LEU A 221 -13.00 11.86 -26.48
CA LEU A 221 -12.53 11.25 -27.73
C LEU A 221 -13.50 11.47 -28.89
N HIS A 222 -14.81 11.39 -28.68
CA HIS A 222 -15.78 11.72 -29.73
C HIS A 222 -15.74 13.20 -30.14
N LEU A 223 -15.45 14.12 -29.21
CA LEU A 223 -15.19 15.52 -29.57
C LEU A 223 -13.94 15.64 -30.45
N ILE A 224 -12.85 14.94 -30.13
CA ILE A 224 -11.65 14.91 -30.97
C ILE A 224 -11.97 14.34 -32.37
N GLU A 225 -12.74 13.27 -32.45
CA GLU A 225 -13.19 12.70 -33.73
C GLU A 225 -14.05 13.69 -34.52
N SER A 226 -14.97 14.38 -33.85
CA SER A 226 -15.85 15.37 -34.49
C SER A 226 -15.05 16.51 -35.13
N SER A 227 -13.88 16.83 -34.58
CA SER A 227 -12.99 17.87 -35.10
C SER A 227 -12.44 17.56 -36.50
N LEU A 228 -12.37 16.29 -36.91
CA LEU A 228 -11.93 15.89 -38.25
C LEU A 228 -12.93 16.30 -39.35
N PHE A 229 -14.19 16.51 -38.99
CA PHE A 229 -15.26 16.89 -39.92
C PHE A 229 -15.50 18.41 -39.96
N GLU A 230 -14.80 19.18 -39.12
CA GLU A 230 -14.97 20.62 -39.03
C GLU A 230 -14.10 21.35 -40.07
N SER A 231 -14.74 22.11 -40.95
CA SER A 231 -14.08 22.82 -42.05
C SER A 231 -13.30 24.05 -41.59
N GLN A 232 -13.76 24.71 -40.52
CA GLN A 232 -13.12 25.93 -40.02
C GLN A 232 -12.03 25.60 -39.00
N GLU A 233 -10.79 25.98 -39.28
CA GLU A 233 -9.64 25.69 -38.39
C GLU A 233 -9.82 26.26 -36.97
N VAL A 234 -10.37 27.46 -36.85
CA VAL A 234 -10.63 28.08 -35.53
C VAL A 234 -11.60 27.22 -34.71
N ARG A 235 -12.69 26.77 -35.32
CA ARG A 235 -13.71 25.95 -34.67
C ARG A 235 -13.19 24.54 -34.37
N ARG A 236 -12.39 23.96 -35.26
CA ARG A 236 -11.69 22.69 -35.02
C ARG A 236 -10.82 22.76 -33.76
N VAL A 237 -10.00 23.80 -33.63
CA VAL A 237 -9.13 24.01 -32.45
C VAL A 237 -9.96 24.21 -31.18
N GLN A 238 -11.07 24.94 -31.25
CA GLN A 238 -11.99 25.12 -30.12
C GLN A 238 -12.62 23.80 -29.66
N ILE A 239 -13.01 22.91 -30.60
CA ILE A 239 -13.54 21.58 -30.28
C ILE A 239 -12.46 20.74 -29.57
N LEU A 240 -11.22 20.77 -30.06
CA LEU A 240 -10.10 20.08 -29.43
C LEU A 240 -9.82 20.62 -28.01
N GLU A 241 -9.88 21.93 -27.80
CA GLU A 241 -9.78 22.52 -26.46
C GLU A 241 -10.94 22.14 -25.56
N LYS A 242 -12.16 22.10 -26.11
CA LYS A 242 -13.34 21.67 -25.37
C LYS A 242 -13.20 20.21 -24.92
N SER A 243 -12.63 19.33 -25.75
CA SER A 243 -12.39 17.93 -25.36
C SER A 243 -11.45 17.81 -24.16
N LEU A 244 -10.40 18.63 -24.09
CA LEU A 244 -9.49 18.66 -22.94
C LEU A 244 -10.18 19.20 -21.69
N GLN A 245 -11.06 20.19 -21.84
CA GLN A 245 -11.85 20.72 -20.73
C GLN A 245 -12.84 19.69 -20.18
N VAL A 246 -13.55 18.97 -21.05
CA VAL A 246 -14.54 17.94 -20.64
C VAL A 246 -13.90 16.84 -19.79
N ILE A 247 -12.74 16.30 -20.19
CA ILE A 247 -12.05 15.29 -19.38
C ILE A 247 -11.56 15.85 -18.05
N LEU A 248 -11.09 17.11 -18.01
CA LEU A 248 -10.61 17.74 -16.79
C LEU A 248 -11.74 17.99 -15.80
N ASP A 249 -12.86 18.53 -16.27
CA ASP A 249 -14.05 18.77 -15.46
C ASP A 249 -14.64 17.45 -14.95
N GLY A 250 -14.72 16.42 -15.81
CA GLY A 250 -15.19 15.10 -15.41
C GLY A 250 -14.29 14.43 -14.36
N VAL A 251 -12.97 14.57 -14.46
CA VAL A 251 -12.03 14.09 -13.42
C VAL A 251 -12.19 14.89 -12.12
N TYR A 252 -12.38 16.21 -12.20
CA TYR A 252 -12.66 17.06 -11.04
C TYR A 252 -13.93 16.58 -10.30
N GLU A 253 -15.02 16.37 -11.02
CA GLU A 253 -16.29 15.90 -10.45
C GLU A 253 -16.14 14.51 -9.82
N LYS A 254 -15.48 13.58 -10.49
CA LYS A 254 -15.20 12.24 -9.95
C LYS A 254 -14.38 12.28 -8.65
N MET A 255 -13.39 13.16 -8.58
CA MET A 255 -12.58 13.33 -7.37
C MET A 255 -13.40 13.90 -6.21
N LEU A 256 -14.36 14.79 -6.51
CA LEU A 256 -15.28 15.36 -5.53
C LEU A 256 -16.30 14.31 -5.03
N HIS A 257 -16.85 13.48 -5.92
CA HIS A 257 -17.67 12.33 -5.54
C HIS A 257 -16.89 11.33 -4.68
N TYR A 258 -15.68 10.96 -5.10
CA TYR A 258 -14.79 10.09 -4.35
C TYR A 258 -14.52 10.62 -2.93
N SER A 259 -14.25 11.93 -2.77
CA SER A 259 -13.96 12.49 -1.45
C SER A 259 -15.15 12.35 -0.48
N ARG A 260 -16.38 12.41 -0.99
CA ARG A 260 -17.61 12.22 -0.19
C ARG A 260 -17.83 10.76 0.15
N GLU A 261 -17.64 9.86 -0.82
CA GLU A 261 -17.85 8.42 -0.66
C GLU A 261 -16.80 7.77 0.24
N ILE A 262 -15.56 8.26 0.23
CA ILE A 262 -14.44 7.66 0.96
C ILE A 262 -14.46 7.98 2.47
N ARG A 263 -15.19 9.03 2.88
CA ARG A 263 -15.27 9.49 4.28
C ARG A 263 -15.76 8.39 5.21
N SER A 264 -16.93 7.80 4.93
CA SER A 264 -17.52 6.75 5.77
C SER A 264 -16.67 5.47 5.83
N PRO A 265 -16.17 4.91 4.72
CA PRO A 265 -15.23 3.79 4.74
C PRO A 265 -13.97 4.06 5.58
N LEU A 266 -13.39 5.26 5.49
CA LEU A 266 -12.23 5.63 6.30
C LEU A 266 -12.57 5.72 7.79
N THR A 267 -13.72 6.31 8.13
CA THR A 267 -14.23 6.29 9.49
C THR A 267 -14.40 4.85 9.98
N ASN A 268 -14.96 3.93 9.19
CA ASN A 268 -15.13 2.54 9.61
C ASN A 268 -13.79 1.83 9.84
N ILE A 269 -12.79 2.04 8.98
CA ILE A 269 -11.43 1.53 9.17
C ILE A 269 -10.82 2.05 10.47
N TYR A 270 -11.00 3.34 10.72
CA TYR A 270 -10.55 3.99 11.94
C TYR A 270 -11.26 3.45 13.20
N MET A 271 -12.57 3.33 13.15
CA MET A 271 -13.38 2.79 14.25
C MET A 271 -12.97 1.35 14.57
N LEU A 272 -12.84 0.50 13.55
CA LEU A 272 -12.52 -0.92 13.71
C LEU A 272 -11.04 -1.14 14.05
N GLY A 273 -10.14 -0.35 13.48
CA GLY A 273 -8.71 -0.49 13.65
C GLY A 273 -8.10 0.30 14.81
N ILE A 274 -8.84 1.22 15.43
CA ILE A 274 -8.37 1.96 16.60
C ILE A 274 -9.40 1.96 17.71
N ILE A 275 -10.55 2.62 17.54
CA ILE A 275 -11.46 2.91 18.66
C ILE A 275 -11.96 1.64 19.34
N LEU A 276 -12.57 0.73 18.58
CA LEU A 276 -13.16 -0.48 19.12
C LEU A 276 -12.11 -1.32 19.86
N PRO A 277 -10.93 -1.59 19.28
CA PRO A 277 -9.83 -2.22 20.01
C PRO A 277 -9.39 -1.46 21.25
N THR A 278 -9.23 -0.13 21.21
CA THR A 278 -8.82 0.63 22.41
C THR A 278 -9.84 0.54 23.54
N LEU A 279 -11.15 0.51 23.22
CA LEU A 279 -12.21 0.29 24.20
C LEU A 279 -12.16 -1.14 24.76
N ALA A 280 -11.96 -2.14 23.88
CA ALA A 280 -11.81 -3.53 24.30
C ALA A 280 -10.57 -3.73 25.19
N LEU A 281 -9.46 -3.05 24.88
CA LEU A 281 -8.25 -3.04 25.70
C LEU A 281 -8.53 -2.46 27.09
N ALA A 282 -9.30 -1.38 27.21
CA ALA A 282 -9.64 -0.79 28.51
C ALA A 282 -10.41 -1.75 29.43
N LEU A 283 -11.23 -2.64 28.87
CA LEU A 283 -12.02 -3.62 29.62
C LEU A 283 -11.25 -4.92 29.88
N LEU A 284 -10.17 -5.18 29.16
CA LEU A 284 -9.44 -6.44 29.18
C LEU A 284 -8.90 -6.83 30.56
N PRO A 285 -8.28 -5.93 31.35
CA PRO A 285 -7.77 -6.30 32.67
C PRO A 285 -8.89 -6.76 33.61
N LEU A 286 -10.04 -6.09 33.56
CA LEU A 286 -11.22 -6.43 34.37
C LEU A 286 -11.85 -7.74 33.90
N ALA A 287 -12.01 -7.91 32.57
CA ALA A 287 -12.56 -9.12 31.98
C ALA A 287 -11.68 -10.34 32.29
N SER A 288 -10.34 -10.19 32.25
CA SER A 288 -9.41 -11.25 32.62
C SER A 288 -9.52 -11.65 34.09
N ALA A 289 -9.78 -10.71 35.00
CA ALA A 289 -9.92 -11.00 36.42
C ALA A 289 -11.27 -11.65 36.75
N LEU A 290 -12.36 -11.21 36.12
CA LEU A 290 -13.72 -11.69 36.43
C LEU A 290 -14.09 -13.02 35.76
N LEU A 291 -13.53 -13.31 34.58
CA LEU A 291 -13.93 -14.46 33.77
C LEU A 291 -13.03 -15.70 33.97
N GLN A 292 -12.21 -15.70 35.03
CA GLN A 292 -11.47 -16.84 35.62
C GLN A 292 -11.04 -17.92 34.60
N GLY A 293 -10.13 -17.58 33.69
CA GLY A 293 -9.51 -18.54 32.77
C GLY A 293 -10.28 -18.84 31.47
N SER A 294 -11.51 -18.36 31.29
CA SER A 294 -12.21 -18.48 29.99
C SER A 294 -11.57 -17.62 28.89
N ILE A 295 -10.94 -16.51 29.26
CA ILE A 295 -10.12 -15.69 28.37
C ILE A 295 -8.66 -15.96 28.65
N GLN A 296 -8.00 -16.68 27.74
CA GLN A 296 -6.57 -16.95 27.80
C GLN A 296 -5.77 -15.92 27.01
N ALA A 297 -4.46 -15.82 27.28
CA ALA A 297 -3.53 -14.97 26.54
C ALA A 297 -3.61 -15.17 25.02
N ILE A 298 -3.82 -16.43 24.57
CA ILE A 298 -3.94 -16.76 23.15
C ILE A 298 -5.19 -16.16 22.50
N HIS A 299 -6.31 -16.04 23.22
CA HIS A 299 -7.53 -15.42 22.72
C HIS A 299 -7.30 -13.93 22.45
N VAL A 300 -6.64 -13.23 23.38
CA VAL A 300 -6.25 -11.83 23.23
C VAL A 300 -5.30 -11.67 22.05
N PHE A 301 -4.26 -12.51 21.98
CA PHE A 301 -3.27 -12.44 20.90
C PHE A 301 -3.92 -12.62 19.52
N VAL A 302 -4.78 -13.63 19.34
CA VAL A 302 -5.48 -13.89 18.08
C VAL A 302 -6.46 -12.77 17.72
N LEU A 303 -7.24 -12.28 18.68
CA LEU A 303 -8.22 -11.22 18.43
C LEU A 303 -7.54 -9.94 17.94
N PHE A 304 -6.52 -9.47 18.67
CA PHE A 304 -5.88 -8.20 18.38
C PHE A 304 -4.81 -8.28 17.29
N ASN A 305 -4.04 -9.36 17.16
CA ASN A 305 -2.94 -9.44 16.17
C ASN A 305 -3.32 -10.19 14.89
N VAL A 306 -4.45 -10.90 14.86
CA VAL A 306 -4.88 -11.63 13.66
C VAL A 306 -6.21 -11.11 13.16
N ILE A 307 -7.28 -11.21 13.97
CA ILE A 307 -8.64 -10.94 13.51
C ILE A 307 -8.84 -9.46 13.16
N VAL A 308 -8.53 -8.55 14.09
CA VAL A 308 -8.72 -7.11 13.87
C VAL A 308 -7.86 -6.60 12.69
N PRO A 309 -6.52 -6.77 12.67
CA PRO A 309 -5.66 -6.33 11.57
C PRO A 309 -6.10 -6.89 10.22
N PHE A 310 -6.56 -8.14 10.19
CA PHE A 310 -7.08 -8.76 8.98
C PHE A 310 -8.31 -8.02 8.43
N PHE A 311 -9.30 -7.72 9.26
CA PHE A 311 -10.48 -6.96 8.84
C PHE A 311 -10.11 -5.53 8.42
N VAL A 312 -9.26 -4.84 9.17
CA VAL A 312 -8.76 -3.50 8.80
C VAL A 312 -8.05 -3.54 7.45
N PHE A 313 -7.17 -4.53 7.23
CA PHE A 313 -6.44 -4.71 5.98
C PHE A 313 -7.39 -5.00 4.81
N TYR A 314 -8.39 -5.86 5.02
CA TYR A 314 -9.40 -6.17 4.01
C TYR A 314 -10.18 -4.91 3.60
N MET A 315 -10.72 -4.16 4.57
CA MET A 315 -11.44 -2.91 4.31
C MET A 315 -10.55 -1.86 3.65
N THR A 316 -9.31 -1.73 4.11
CA THR A 316 -8.30 -0.86 3.49
C THR A 316 -8.15 -1.22 2.02
N SER A 317 -8.03 -2.51 1.71
CA SER A 317 -7.85 -3.01 0.35
C SER A 317 -9.02 -2.66 -0.57
N GLU A 318 -10.24 -2.60 -0.04
CA GLU A 318 -11.45 -2.23 -0.78
C GLU A 318 -11.48 -0.73 -1.12
N ILE A 319 -11.09 0.12 -0.16
CA ILE A 319 -10.91 1.58 -0.36
C ILE A 319 -9.90 1.85 -1.48
N LEU A 320 -8.81 1.08 -1.57
CA LEU A 320 -7.78 1.26 -2.61
C LEU A 320 -8.37 1.17 -4.04
N PHE A 321 -9.47 0.46 -4.24
CA PHE A 321 -10.10 0.29 -5.55
C PHE A 321 -11.07 1.41 -5.94
N LYS A 322 -11.27 2.41 -5.06
CA LYS A 322 -12.23 3.49 -5.30
C LYS A 322 -11.59 4.82 -5.73
N ARG A 323 -10.28 5.01 -5.55
CA ARG A 323 -9.58 6.29 -5.87
C ARG A 323 -9.41 6.50 -7.39
N PRO A 324 -10.04 7.53 -8.00
CA PRO A 324 -9.81 7.88 -9.40
C PRO A 324 -8.37 8.36 -9.62
N GLY A 325 -7.75 8.02 -10.75
CA GLY A 325 -6.48 8.59 -11.18
C GLY A 325 -5.25 8.34 -10.29
N GLY A 326 -5.28 7.32 -9.43
CA GLY A 326 -4.40 7.24 -8.26
C GLY A 326 -3.24 6.25 -8.27
N HIS A 327 -2.58 6.01 -9.40
CA HIS A 327 -1.34 5.24 -9.41
C HIS A 327 -0.16 6.20 -9.48
N GLY A 328 0.65 6.24 -8.42
CA GLY A 328 1.82 7.11 -8.38
C GLY A 328 2.80 6.76 -9.49
N GLU A 329 3.55 7.78 -9.92
CA GLU A 329 4.69 7.72 -10.85
C GLU A 329 5.79 6.77 -10.32
N SER A 330 5.50 5.48 -10.39
CA SER A 330 6.39 4.40 -9.92
C SER A 330 7.47 4.10 -10.94
N SER A 331 7.18 4.32 -12.22
CA SER A 331 8.12 4.27 -13.35
C SER A 331 9.33 5.20 -13.16
N VAL A 332 9.09 6.46 -12.74
CA VAL A 332 10.15 7.46 -12.55
C VAL A 332 11.05 7.13 -11.35
N LEU A 333 10.54 6.35 -10.38
CA LEU A 333 11.31 5.93 -9.21
C LEU A 333 12.51 5.06 -9.60
N GLU A 334 12.35 4.18 -10.58
CA GLU A 334 13.36 3.19 -10.97
C GLU A 334 14.53 3.81 -11.74
N LEU A 335 14.30 4.97 -12.37
CA LEU A 335 15.30 5.75 -13.10
C LEU A 335 16.24 6.53 -12.17
N ASN A 336 15.94 6.60 -10.87
CA ASN A 336 16.72 7.38 -9.93
C ASN A 336 18.00 6.64 -9.50
N PRO A 337 19.19 7.27 -9.53
CA PRO A 337 20.42 6.68 -9.01
C PRO A 337 20.34 6.19 -7.55
N GLY A 338 19.47 6.81 -6.74
CA GLY A 338 19.19 6.39 -5.36
C GLY A 338 18.40 5.08 -5.23
N TYR A 339 17.88 4.52 -6.33
CA TYR A 339 17.06 3.31 -6.32
C TYR A 339 17.82 2.06 -5.88
N GLU A 340 19.13 1.99 -6.12
CA GLU A 340 19.97 0.89 -5.64
C GLU A 340 19.93 0.74 -4.11
N LYS A 341 19.92 1.87 -3.38
CA LYS A 341 19.79 1.88 -1.91
C LYS A 341 18.42 1.36 -1.47
N PHE A 342 17.37 1.60 -2.26
CA PHE A 342 16.03 1.09 -2.00
C PHE A 342 15.90 -0.42 -2.29
N LYS A 343 16.66 -0.97 -3.24
CA LYS A 343 16.70 -2.42 -3.48
C LYS A 343 17.62 -3.15 -2.50
N SER A 344 18.64 -2.49 -1.98
CA SER A 344 19.63 -3.06 -1.06
C SER A 344 19.02 -3.74 0.17
N LYS A 345 19.65 -4.85 0.58
CA LYS A 345 19.38 -5.57 1.82
C LYS A 345 20.18 -5.04 3.02
N LYS A 346 21.22 -4.21 2.81
CA LYS A 346 22.08 -3.68 3.89
C LYS A 346 21.29 -2.99 5.01
N PRO A 347 20.27 -2.15 4.73
CA PRO A 347 19.48 -1.50 5.78
C PRO A 347 18.71 -2.47 6.69
N TRP A 348 18.39 -3.68 6.21
CA TRP A 348 17.76 -4.70 7.05
C TRP A 348 18.76 -5.33 8.01
N VAL A 349 20.02 -5.50 7.59
CA VAL A 349 21.08 -6.05 8.45
C VAL A 349 21.47 -5.05 9.54
N THR A 350 21.61 -3.77 9.20
CA THR A 350 21.89 -2.71 10.19
C THR A 350 20.75 -2.58 11.19
N ALA A 351 19.50 -2.65 10.73
CA ALA A 351 18.33 -2.68 11.60
C ALA A 351 18.31 -3.92 12.50
N LEU A 352 18.66 -5.10 11.96
CA LEU A 352 18.71 -6.34 12.72
C LEU A 352 19.76 -6.28 13.84
N MET A 353 20.96 -5.76 13.56
CA MET A 353 22.01 -5.63 14.57
C MET A 353 21.61 -4.74 15.76
N ILE A 354 20.77 -3.73 15.53
CA ILE A 354 20.27 -2.83 16.59
C ILE A 354 19.06 -3.44 17.30
N ALA A 355 18.16 -4.09 16.56
CA ALA A 355 16.92 -4.64 17.11
C ALA A 355 17.13 -5.96 17.86
N LEU A 356 18.07 -6.80 17.43
CA LEU A 356 18.29 -8.14 18.01
C LEU A 356 18.67 -8.09 19.50
N PRO A 357 19.61 -7.23 19.96
CA PRO A 357 19.91 -7.12 21.39
C PRO A 357 18.69 -6.71 22.22
N LEU A 358 17.87 -5.78 21.71
CA LEU A 358 16.65 -5.34 22.38
C LEU A 358 15.61 -6.47 22.47
N PHE A 359 15.46 -7.26 21.39
CA PHE A 359 14.56 -8.41 21.37
C PHE A 359 14.99 -9.48 22.38
N ILE A 360 16.29 -9.76 22.47
CA ILE A 360 16.85 -10.71 23.45
C ILE A 360 16.58 -10.23 24.88
N ILE A 361 16.76 -8.94 25.17
CA ILE A 361 16.44 -8.34 26.48
C ILE A 361 14.96 -8.56 26.82
N GLY A 362 14.06 -8.47 25.85
CA GLY A 362 12.63 -8.67 26.10
C GLY A 362 12.20 -10.11 26.35
N ILE A 363 12.95 -11.08 25.83
CA ILE A 363 12.71 -12.53 26.03
C ILE A 363 13.47 -13.08 27.24
N LEU A 364 14.32 -12.25 27.86
CA LEU A 364 15.16 -12.61 28.99
C LEU A 364 14.42 -13.35 30.13
N PRO A 365 13.17 -12.99 30.53
CA PRO A 365 12.43 -13.76 31.54
C PRO A 365 12.25 -15.24 31.21
N PHE A 366 12.11 -15.60 29.93
CA PHE A 366 12.01 -17.01 29.51
C PHE A 366 13.37 -17.66 29.33
N ILE A 367 14.41 -16.91 28.94
CA ILE A 367 15.78 -17.43 28.81
C ILE A 367 16.27 -17.97 30.15
N PHE A 368 15.93 -17.29 31.25
CA PHE A 368 16.25 -17.70 32.62
C PHE A 368 15.48 -18.94 33.10
N GLN A 369 14.46 -19.40 32.38
CA GLN A 369 13.76 -20.66 32.68
C GLN A 369 14.32 -21.87 31.94
N ILE A 370 15.25 -21.68 31.00
CA ILE A 370 15.82 -22.78 30.21
C ILE A 370 16.98 -23.41 30.98
N ASP A 371 16.74 -24.55 31.62
CA ASP A 371 17.72 -25.28 32.45
C ASP A 371 19.05 -25.55 31.73
N PHE A 372 19.03 -25.76 30.41
CA PHE A 372 20.24 -25.97 29.60
C PHE A 372 21.15 -24.74 29.54
N LEU A 373 20.60 -23.53 29.63
CA LEU A 373 21.36 -22.27 29.57
C LEU A 373 21.77 -21.78 30.97
N THR A 374 20.96 -22.02 32.00
CA THR A 374 21.19 -21.50 33.35
C THR A 374 22.08 -22.39 34.21
N SER A 375 22.00 -23.71 34.05
CA SER A 375 22.80 -24.67 34.83
C SER A 375 24.32 -24.58 34.61
N PRO A 376 24.87 -24.29 33.42
CA PRO A 376 26.32 -24.13 33.23
C PRO A 376 26.85 -22.78 33.76
N LEU A 377 25.97 -21.79 33.93
CA LEU A 377 26.29 -20.42 34.36
C LEU A 377 26.04 -20.17 35.85
N GLY A 378 25.50 -21.15 36.59
CA GLY A 378 25.21 -21.04 38.02
C GLY A 378 24.10 -20.03 38.37
N LEU A 379 23.22 -19.72 37.43
CA LEU A 379 22.13 -18.75 37.60
C LEU A 379 20.88 -19.42 38.18
N LYS A 380 20.24 -18.78 39.18
CA LYS A 380 18.92 -19.21 39.70
C LYS A 380 17.81 -18.88 38.69
N SER A 381 16.74 -19.68 38.68
CA SER A 381 15.58 -19.49 37.79
C SER A 381 14.78 -18.20 38.08
N ASP A 382 14.86 -17.67 39.30
CA ASP A 382 14.31 -16.36 39.67
C ASP A 382 15.10 -15.79 40.86
N TYR A 383 15.31 -14.47 40.90
CA TYR A 383 15.92 -13.79 42.06
C TYR A 383 14.88 -12.86 42.69
N THR A 384 15.02 -12.60 43.98
CA THR A 384 14.15 -11.65 44.70
C THR A 384 14.74 -10.24 44.63
N PHE A 385 13.92 -9.19 44.62
CA PHE A 385 14.42 -7.79 44.64
C PHE A 385 15.35 -7.47 45.83
N GLN A 386 15.26 -8.25 46.92
CA GLN A 386 16.18 -8.19 48.06
C GLN A 386 17.62 -8.62 47.69
N GLU A 387 17.78 -9.63 46.83
CA GLU A 387 19.10 -10.11 46.38
C GLU A 387 19.78 -9.12 45.40
N ILE A 388 19.01 -8.20 44.81
CA ILE A 388 19.50 -7.12 43.91
C ILE A 388 19.72 -5.78 44.64
N GLY A 389 19.38 -5.68 45.93
CA GLY A 389 19.66 -4.50 46.75
C GLY A 389 18.63 -3.37 46.68
N MET A 390 17.37 -3.65 46.30
CA MET A 390 16.27 -2.67 46.36
C MET A 390 15.40 -2.87 47.62
N PRO A 391 15.47 -1.98 48.63
CA PRO A 391 14.82 -2.17 49.93
C PRO A 391 13.29 -1.96 49.94
N PHE A 392 12.67 -1.49 48.84
CA PHE A 392 11.23 -1.16 48.78
C PHE A 392 10.32 -2.30 48.30
N LEU A 393 10.85 -3.41 47.77
CA LEU A 393 10.09 -4.54 47.18
C LEU A 393 10.58 -5.92 47.69
N GLN A 394 10.86 -6.02 48.99
CA GLN A 394 11.68 -7.09 49.57
C GLN A 394 11.20 -8.55 49.33
N GLN A 395 9.91 -8.78 49.09
CA GLN A 395 9.34 -10.13 48.91
C GLN A 395 8.89 -10.45 47.48
N GLU A 396 8.99 -9.51 46.52
CA GLU A 396 8.59 -9.77 45.15
C GLU A 396 9.74 -10.45 44.36
N LYS A 397 9.39 -11.50 43.61
CA LYS A 397 10.29 -12.13 42.64
C LYS A 397 10.40 -11.27 41.38
N LEU A 398 11.54 -11.31 40.69
CA LEU A 398 11.80 -10.46 39.52
C LEU A 398 10.94 -10.84 38.31
N PHE A 399 10.81 -12.14 38.04
CA PHE A 399 10.01 -12.65 36.93
C PHE A 399 8.68 -13.25 37.40
N ASP A 400 8.64 -13.80 38.61
CA ASP A 400 7.45 -14.32 39.30
C ASP A 400 6.62 -15.28 38.42
N PHE A 401 7.17 -16.47 38.23
CA PHE A 401 6.45 -17.60 37.64
C PHE A 401 5.80 -18.44 38.73
N LYS A 402 4.49 -18.66 38.60
CA LYS A 402 3.69 -19.50 39.50
C LYS A 402 3.56 -20.91 38.92
N THR A 403 3.77 -21.92 39.75
CA THR A 403 3.60 -23.33 39.40
C THR A 403 2.38 -23.87 40.13
N SER A 404 1.38 -24.32 39.36
CA SER A 404 0.20 -25.03 39.88
C SER A 404 0.12 -26.38 39.16
N GLY A 405 0.50 -27.46 39.84
CA GLY A 405 0.62 -28.79 39.24
C GLY A 405 1.68 -28.88 38.13
N GLU A 406 1.34 -29.47 36.97
CA GLU A 406 2.23 -29.59 35.79
C GLU A 406 2.28 -28.32 34.91
N ARG A 407 1.56 -27.25 35.26
CA ARG A 407 1.49 -26.01 34.45
C ARG A 407 2.20 -24.84 35.14
N THR A 408 3.23 -24.30 34.46
CA THR A 408 3.92 -23.07 34.87
C THR A 408 3.26 -21.87 34.20
N THR A 409 2.62 -21.00 34.99
CA THR A 409 1.98 -19.77 34.53
C THR A 409 2.75 -18.54 35.00
N GLY A 410 3.16 -17.68 34.06
CA GLY A 410 3.90 -16.45 34.35
C GLY A 410 4.49 -15.88 33.05
N PRO A 411 5.24 -14.77 33.09
CA PRO A 411 5.71 -14.04 34.27
C PRO A 411 4.77 -12.92 34.73
N PHE A 412 4.58 -12.77 36.05
CA PHE A 412 3.79 -11.69 36.68
C PHE A 412 4.64 -10.55 37.25
N GLY A 413 5.97 -10.73 37.33
CA GLY A 413 6.87 -9.80 37.99
C GLY A 413 7.00 -8.44 37.27
N LEU A 414 7.17 -7.37 38.04
CA LEU A 414 7.31 -6.01 37.53
C LEU A 414 8.49 -5.86 36.54
N LEU A 415 9.62 -6.52 36.81
CA LEU A 415 10.76 -6.47 35.90
C LEU A 415 10.45 -7.20 34.59
N ALA A 416 9.75 -8.33 34.61
CA ALA A 416 9.32 -9.01 33.40
C ALA A 416 8.41 -8.12 32.54
N VAL A 417 7.47 -7.41 33.15
CA VAL A 417 6.58 -6.45 32.47
C VAL A 417 7.41 -5.34 31.80
N ILE A 418 8.35 -4.73 32.52
CA ILE A 418 9.25 -3.70 31.94
C ILE A 418 10.08 -4.28 30.80
N LEU A 419 10.65 -5.47 30.96
CA LEU A 419 11.46 -6.11 29.92
C LEU A 419 10.62 -6.41 28.68
N SER A 420 9.35 -6.76 28.85
CA SER A 420 8.47 -7.05 27.73
C SER A 420 8.23 -5.83 26.81
N LEU A 421 8.53 -4.58 27.24
CA LEU A 421 8.48 -3.38 26.39
C LEU A 421 9.51 -3.44 25.26
N PHE A 422 10.61 -4.15 25.47
CA PHE A 422 11.68 -4.24 24.48
C PHE A 422 11.31 -5.12 23.28
N ILE A 423 10.33 -6.03 23.41
CA ILE A 423 9.83 -6.82 22.29
C ILE A 423 9.17 -5.93 21.22
N PRO A 424 8.07 -5.21 21.50
CA PRO A 424 7.45 -4.34 20.50
C PRO A 424 8.38 -3.19 20.09
N LEU A 425 9.25 -2.70 20.98
CA LEU A 425 10.29 -1.72 20.63
C LEU A 425 11.24 -2.26 19.56
N SER A 426 11.74 -3.48 19.73
CA SER A 426 12.70 -4.08 18.78
C SER A 426 12.09 -4.25 17.39
N ILE A 427 10.86 -4.75 17.32
CA ILE A 427 10.11 -4.93 16.07
C ILE A 427 9.87 -3.56 15.41
N ALA A 428 9.40 -2.59 16.17
CA ALA A 428 9.13 -1.25 15.66
C ALA A 428 10.41 -0.56 15.16
N MET A 429 11.51 -0.66 15.91
CA MET A 429 12.78 -0.05 15.58
C MET A 429 13.42 -0.70 14.34
N PHE A 430 13.30 -2.03 14.21
CA PHE A 430 13.75 -2.78 13.05
C PHE A 430 13.16 -2.21 11.75
N PHE A 431 11.83 -2.10 11.69
CA PHE A 431 11.16 -1.55 10.51
C PHE A 431 11.41 -0.05 10.33
N ALA A 432 11.39 0.74 11.41
CA ALA A 432 11.59 2.19 11.33
C ALA A 432 12.99 2.56 10.80
N ILE A 433 14.04 1.88 11.26
CA ILE A 433 15.42 2.12 10.78
C ILE A 433 15.56 1.66 9.33
N ALA A 434 15.12 0.44 9.02
CA ALA A 434 15.23 -0.12 7.67
C ALA A 434 14.51 0.76 6.63
N TYR A 435 13.28 1.18 6.92
CA TYR A 435 12.50 2.00 5.99
C TYR A 435 13.03 3.44 5.88
N LYS A 436 13.47 4.04 6.98
CA LYS A 436 14.04 5.40 6.95
C LYS A 436 15.31 5.44 6.08
N GLN A 437 16.23 4.50 6.28
CA GLN A 437 17.48 4.45 5.50
C GLN A 437 17.22 4.19 4.01
N LYS A 438 16.22 3.36 3.68
CA LYS A 438 15.87 3.03 2.28
C LYS A 438 15.18 4.16 1.51
N THR A 439 14.47 5.05 2.21
CA THR A 439 13.58 6.03 1.58
C THR A 439 14.09 7.46 1.62
N LYS A 440 15.00 7.80 2.54
CA LYS A 440 15.44 9.19 2.80
C LYS A 440 15.91 9.94 1.54
N ASP A 441 16.82 9.34 0.76
CA ASP A 441 17.42 10.02 -0.40
C ASP A 441 16.42 10.14 -1.56
N LEU A 442 15.63 9.09 -1.81
CA LEU A 442 14.64 9.05 -2.88
C LEU A 442 13.49 10.03 -2.64
N ILE A 443 13.02 10.17 -1.40
CA ILE A 443 11.97 11.14 -1.07
C ILE A 443 12.47 12.56 -1.20
N LYS A 444 13.71 12.82 -0.80
CA LYS A 444 14.32 14.13 -1.03
C LYS A 444 14.33 14.43 -2.52
N SER A 445 14.86 13.52 -3.35
CA SER A 445 14.87 13.70 -4.80
C SER A 445 13.46 13.89 -5.39
N ARG A 446 12.46 13.12 -4.95
CA ARG A 446 11.07 13.28 -5.41
C ARG A 446 10.47 14.63 -5.01
N GLU A 447 10.73 15.11 -3.80
CA GLU A 447 10.28 16.44 -3.37
C GLU A 447 10.95 17.54 -4.20
N GLU A 448 12.22 17.34 -4.57
CA GLU A 448 12.94 18.25 -5.47
C GLU A 448 12.34 18.27 -6.88
N THR A 449 12.02 17.10 -7.46
CA THR A 449 11.32 16.98 -8.75
C THR A 449 9.93 17.60 -8.69
N ARG A 450 9.16 17.36 -7.63
CA ARG A 450 7.81 17.91 -7.50
C ARG A 450 7.81 19.44 -7.40
N LYS A 451 8.80 20.03 -6.69
CA LYS A 451 9.00 21.49 -6.67
C LYS A 451 9.36 22.01 -8.06
N LEU A 452 10.27 21.33 -8.75
CA LEU A 452 10.65 21.66 -10.13
C LEU A 452 9.42 21.66 -11.05
N GLU A 453 8.58 20.64 -11.03
CA GLU A 453 7.36 20.56 -11.86
C GLU A 453 6.33 21.65 -11.55
N SER A 454 6.14 21.95 -10.27
CA SER A 454 5.26 23.04 -9.83
C SER A 454 5.74 24.39 -10.36
N GLU A 455 7.04 24.68 -10.23
CA GLU A 455 7.65 25.89 -10.76
C GLU A 455 7.62 25.91 -12.30
N PHE A 456 7.82 24.75 -12.93
CA PHE A 456 7.89 24.60 -14.38
C PHE A 456 6.56 24.91 -15.06
N THR A 457 5.45 24.69 -14.36
CA THR A 457 4.10 25.07 -14.82
C THR A 457 4.01 26.56 -15.15
N ASN A 458 4.58 27.40 -14.27
CA ASN A 458 4.64 28.85 -14.49
C ASN A 458 5.65 29.21 -15.59
N SER A 459 6.78 28.50 -15.65
CA SER A 459 7.78 28.72 -16.71
C SER A 459 7.24 28.37 -18.10
N LEU A 460 6.41 27.32 -18.23
CA LEU A 460 5.74 26.96 -19.49
C LEU A 460 4.76 28.05 -19.94
N PHE A 461 4.02 28.65 -19.00
CA PHE A 461 3.14 29.78 -19.30
C PHE A 461 3.93 30.98 -19.82
N GLN A 462 5.03 31.33 -19.14
CA GLN A 462 5.91 32.42 -19.58
C GLN A 462 6.54 32.14 -20.94
N LEU A 463 7.07 30.94 -21.15
CA LEU A 463 7.64 30.51 -22.43
C LEU A 463 6.59 30.58 -23.55
N GLY A 464 5.38 30.08 -23.28
CA GLY A 464 4.24 30.14 -24.19
C GLY A 464 3.90 31.58 -24.59
N ASN A 465 3.79 32.50 -23.62
CA ASN A 465 3.54 33.91 -23.91
C ASN A 465 4.64 34.54 -24.76
N ARG A 466 5.92 34.27 -24.47
CA ARG A 466 7.03 34.82 -25.28
C ARG A 466 7.01 34.32 -26.72
N LEU A 467 6.72 33.03 -26.94
CA LEU A 467 6.54 32.49 -28.29
C LEU A 467 5.31 33.12 -28.98
N GLY A 468 4.24 33.35 -28.21
CA GLY A 468 3.02 34.04 -28.67
C GLY A 468 3.25 35.49 -29.07
N ASP A 469 4.18 36.18 -28.40
CA ASP A 469 4.65 37.52 -28.76
C ASP A 469 5.53 37.52 -30.04
N GLY A 470 5.79 36.35 -30.64
CA GLY A 470 6.63 36.20 -31.83
C GLY A 470 8.13 36.14 -31.54
N VAL A 471 8.54 35.97 -30.28
CA VAL A 471 9.96 35.80 -29.92
C VAL A 471 10.43 34.40 -30.37
N PRO A 472 11.55 34.28 -31.13
CA PRO A 472 12.13 32.98 -31.48
C PRO A 472 12.43 32.15 -30.24
N ALA A 473 12.26 30.82 -30.35
CA ALA A 473 12.39 29.91 -29.21
C ALA A 473 13.74 30.07 -28.51
N GLU A 474 14.82 30.23 -29.27
CA GLU A 474 16.19 30.42 -28.79
C GLU A 474 16.32 31.60 -27.83
N ILE A 475 15.67 32.73 -28.15
CA ILE A 475 15.68 33.95 -27.34
C ILE A 475 14.69 33.82 -26.18
N ALA A 476 13.58 33.12 -26.40
CA ALA A 476 12.56 32.90 -25.37
C ALA A 476 13.12 32.09 -24.18
N PHE A 477 13.97 31.09 -24.44
CA PHE A 477 14.67 30.34 -23.38
C PHE A 477 15.54 31.25 -22.49
N ALA A 478 16.27 32.20 -23.08
CA ALA A 478 17.09 33.17 -22.32
C ALA A 478 16.22 34.07 -21.43
N LYS A 479 15.15 34.65 -21.99
CA LYS A 479 14.24 35.53 -21.25
C LYS A 479 13.53 34.81 -20.10
N VAL A 480 13.17 33.54 -20.29
CA VAL A 480 12.56 32.73 -19.23
C VAL A 480 13.57 32.37 -18.14
N ALA A 481 14.84 32.13 -18.49
CA ALA A 481 15.90 31.94 -17.49
C ALA A 481 16.14 33.20 -16.65
N GLU A 482 15.97 34.40 -17.22
CA GLU A 482 16.04 35.67 -16.48
C GLU A 482 14.81 35.94 -15.60
N SER A 483 13.61 35.57 -16.06
CA SER A 483 12.38 35.77 -15.27
C SER A 483 12.14 34.72 -14.19
N THR A 484 12.87 33.60 -14.21
CA THR A 484 12.77 32.51 -13.23
C THR A 484 13.91 32.51 -12.21
N GLN A 485 14.66 33.62 -12.09
CA GLN A 485 15.79 33.73 -11.16
C GLN A 485 15.42 33.35 -9.72
N GLY A 486 16.22 32.47 -9.12
CA GLY A 486 15.98 31.94 -7.77
C GLY A 486 15.06 30.71 -7.72
N GLN A 487 14.42 30.32 -8.82
CA GLN A 487 13.68 29.06 -8.95
C GLN A 487 14.61 27.94 -9.40
N ARG A 488 14.21 26.68 -9.17
CA ARG A 488 14.99 25.53 -9.65
C ARG A 488 14.93 25.37 -11.16
N THR A 489 13.84 25.82 -11.77
CA THR A 489 13.64 25.78 -13.23
C THR A 489 14.61 26.69 -13.97
N GLN A 490 15.12 27.76 -13.35
CA GLN A 490 16.12 28.65 -13.92
C GLN A 490 17.27 27.87 -14.54
N ASN A 491 17.84 26.92 -13.80
CA ASN A 491 19.02 26.19 -14.22
C ASN A 491 18.74 25.31 -15.45
N PHE A 492 17.50 24.82 -15.60
CA PHE A 492 17.07 24.12 -16.81
C PHE A 492 17.08 25.06 -18.02
N PHE A 493 16.38 26.20 -17.94
CA PHE A 493 16.30 27.18 -19.04
C PHE A 493 17.67 27.80 -19.37
N ALA A 494 18.49 28.07 -18.34
CA ALA A 494 19.85 28.58 -18.50
C ALA A 494 20.77 27.58 -19.20
N LEU A 495 20.66 26.28 -18.87
CA LEU A 495 21.45 25.23 -19.52
C LEU A 495 21.04 25.06 -20.99
N VAL A 496 19.75 25.09 -21.29
CA VAL A 496 19.26 25.08 -22.69
C VAL A 496 19.81 26.29 -23.44
N ASN A 497 19.71 27.49 -22.87
CA ASN A 497 20.25 28.71 -23.46
C ASN A 497 21.78 28.63 -23.67
N GLN A 498 22.53 28.10 -22.70
CA GLN A 498 23.97 27.90 -22.82
C GLN A 498 24.33 26.93 -23.95
N ASN A 499 23.60 25.83 -24.09
CA ASN A 499 23.80 24.86 -25.17
C ASN A 499 23.50 25.48 -26.55
N ILE A 500 22.47 26.32 -26.65
CA ILE A 500 22.15 27.04 -27.89
C ILE A 500 23.24 28.07 -28.21
N GLN A 501 23.57 28.97 -27.27
CA GLN A 501 24.47 30.10 -27.52
C GLN A 501 25.94 29.70 -27.63
N ARG A 502 26.45 28.83 -26.74
CA ARG A 502 27.88 28.47 -26.71
C ARG A 502 28.24 27.32 -27.64
N MET A 503 27.28 26.44 -27.94
CA MET A 503 27.56 25.21 -28.69
C MET A 503 26.86 25.16 -30.06
N GLY A 504 26.08 26.18 -30.42
CA GLY A 504 25.36 26.26 -31.70
C GLY A 504 24.36 25.12 -31.88
N MET A 505 23.85 24.54 -30.80
CA MET A 505 22.88 23.44 -30.87
C MET A 505 21.49 23.97 -31.24
N SER A 506 20.74 23.19 -32.02
CA SER A 506 19.31 23.43 -32.20
C SER A 506 18.56 23.24 -30.87
N VAL A 507 17.38 23.86 -30.74
CA VAL A 507 16.51 23.70 -29.55
C VAL A 507 16.29 22.23 -29.19
N GLU A 508 16.05 21.37 -30.20
CA GLU A 508 15.90 19.92 -30.01
C GLU A 508 17.14 19.28 -29.39
N LYS A 509 18.33 19.53 -29.95
CA LYS A 509 19.59 18.96 -29.45
C LYS A 509 19.96 19.54 -28.08
N ALA A 510 19.75 20.84 -27.87
CA ALA A 510 20.03 21.51 -26.61
C ALA A 510 19.23 20.90 -25.43
N ILE A 511 18.03 20.39 -25.71
CA ILE A 511 17.16 19.76 -24.71
C ILE A 511 17.40 18.25 -24.61
N PHE A 512 17.46 17.53 -25.73
CA PHE A 512 17.37 16.05 -25.78
C PHE A 512 18.65 15.32 -26.17
N ASP A 513 19.78 16.01 -26.39
CA ASP A 513 21.03 15.33 -26.72
C ASP A 513 21.44 14.31 -25.62
N LYS A 514 21.85 13.11 -26.04
CA LYS A 514 22.15 11.98 -25.14
C LYS A 514 23.35 12.22 -24.21
N LYS A 515 24.22 13.19 -24.52
CA LYS A 515 25.43 13.48 -23.73
C LYS A 515 25.37 14.84 -23.04
N ARG A 516 24.69 15.82 -23.64
CA ARG A 516 24.72 17.22 -23.19
C ARG A 516 23.35 17.88 -23.05
N GLY A 517 22.26 17.18 -23.34
CA GLY A 517 20.90 17.71 -23.27
C GLY A 517 20.51 18.09 -21.85
N ALA A 518 19.75 19.19 -21.72
CA ALA A 518 19.28 19.65 -20.42
C ALA A 518 18.42 18.60 -19.68
N ILE A 519 17.73 17.72 -20.41
CA ILE A 519 16.86 16.71 -19.80
C ILE A 519 17.61 15.67 -18.95
N ILE A 520 18.92 15.48 -19.19
CA ILE A 520 19.76 14.54 -18.41
C ILE A 520 19.83 14.98 -16.94
N TYR A 521 19.89 16.30 -16.70
CA TYR A 521 20.02 16.85 -15.36
C TYR A 521 18.66 17.10 -14.69
N TYR A 522 17.58 17.10 -15.47
CA TYR A 522 16.21 17.38 -15.00
C TYR A 522 15.22 16.31 -15.51
N PRO A 523 15.33 15.06 -15.02
CA PRO A 523 14.47 13.96 -15.45
C PRO A 523 13.06 14.12 -14.88
N SER A 524 12.16 14.72 -15.65
CA SER A 524 10.71 14.75 -15.40
C SER A 524 9.98 14.41 -16.70
N SER A 525 8.98 13.53 -16.60
CA SER A 525 8.12 13.15 -17.73
C SER A 525 7.35 14.36 -18.25
N LEU A 526 6.83 15.20 -17.34
CA LEU A 526 6.15 16.45 -17.69
C LEU A 526 7.06 17.38 -18.49
N ILE A 527 8.29 17.60 -18.01
CA ILE A 527 9.26 18.47 -18.68
C ILE A 527 9.63 17.90 -20.06
N ALA A 528 10.00 16.62 -20.12
CA ALA A 528 10.39 15.96 -21.36
C ALA A 528 9.28 16.05 -22.42
N THR A 529 8.05 15.74 -22.05
CA THR A 529 6.94 15.76 -23.00
C THR A 529 6.57 17.18 -23.41
N SER A 530 6.53 18.13 -22.47
CA SER A 530 6.26 19.53 -22.80
C SER A 530 7.28 20.11 -23.77
N MET A 531 8.56 19.76 -23.60
CA MET A 531 9.62 20.20 -24.50
C MET A 531 9.59 19.48 -25.85
N ARG A 532 9.16 18.21 -25.91
CA ARG A 532 9.01 17.50 -27.18
C ARG A 532 7.86 18.08 -27.99
N ILE A 533 6.75 18.37 -27.33
CA ILE A 533 5.62 19.10 -27.90
C ILE A 533 6.08 20.46 -28.41
N LEU A 534 6.86 21.20 -27.63
CA LEU A 534 7.41 22.49 -28.05
C LEU A 534 8.23 22.34 -29.35
N VAL A 535 9.20 21.42 -29.39
CA VAL A 535 10.06 21.20 -30.55
C VAL A 535 9.25 20.86 -31.80
N GLU A 536 8.25 19.98 -31.69
CA GLU A 536 7.37 19.64 -32.82
C GLU A 536 6.47 20.82 -33.23
N SER A 537 5.98 21.60 -32.26
CA SER A 537 5.10 22.74 -32.53
C SER A 537 5.86 23.91 -33.18
N VAL A 538 7.11 24.15 -32.78
CA VAL A 538 7.95 25.23 -33.33
C VAL A 538 8.26 25.00 -34.80
N LYS A 539 8.38 23.73 -35.27
CA LYS A 539 8.55 23.40 -36.69
C LYS A 539 7.39 23.92 -37.57
N LYS A 540 6.21 24.15 -36.99
CA LYS A 540 5.02 24.66 -37.69
C LYS A 540 4.76 26.15 -37.47
N GLY A 541 5.23 26.71 -36.36
CA GLY A 541 5.15 28.15 -36.09
C GLY A 541 5.09 28.49 -34.61
N LEU A 542 5.52 29.71 -34.26
CA LEU A 542 5.63 30.17 -32.87
C LEU A 542 4.26 30.27 -32.17
N GLN A 543 3.21 30.72 -32.87
CA GLN A 543 1.85 30.77 -32.34
C GLN A 543 1.31 29.38 -31.97
N ALA A 544 1.63 28.37 -32.78
CA ALA A 544 1.20 27.00 -32.54
C ALA A 544 1.91 26.41 -31.31
N ALA A 545 3.19 26.71 -31.14
CA ALA A 545 3.97 26.37 -29.95
C ALA A 545 3.45 27.06 -28.69
N ALA A 546 3.14 28.36 -28.78
CA ALA A 546 2.57 29.14 -27.69
C ALA A 546 1.27 28.52 -27.14
N ARG A 547 0.31 28.24 -28.03
CA ARG A 547 -0.98 27.62 -27.65
C ARG A 547 -0.79 26.27 -26.98
N SER A 548 0.11 25.44 -27.52
CA SER A 548 0.39 24.11 -26.97
C SER A 548 0.98 24.19 -25.55
N LEU A 549 1.95 25.08 -25.33
CA LEU A 549 2.54 25.28 -24.01
C LEU A 549 1.56 25.86 -22.98
N MET A 550 0.71 26.80 -23.41
CA MET A 550 -0.34 27.37 -22.56
C MET A 550 -1.36 26.30 -22.13
N SER A 551 -1.84 25.46 -23.07
CA SER A 551 -2.75 24.37 -22.74
C SER A 551 -2.14 23.36 -21.76
N ILE A 552 -0.84 23.04 -21.91
CA ILE A 552 -0.14 22.16 -20.95
C ILE A 552 -0.05 22.81 -19.57
N SER A 553 0.30 24.10 -19.50
CA SER A 553 0.38 24.83 -18.23
C SER A 553 -0.96 24.85 -17.50
N GLU A 554 -2.04 25.16 -18.22
CA GLU A 554 -3.39 25.18 -17.67
C GLU A 554 -3.83 23.79 -17.19
N TYR A 555 -3.55 22.74 -17.96
CA TYR A 555 -3.76 21.36 -17.56
C TYR A 555 -3.08 21.03 -16.22
N VAL A 556 -1.77 21.29 -16.11
CA VAL A 556 -1.01 20.95 -14.89
C VAL A 556 -1.54 21.73 -13.68
N LYS A 557 -1.85 23.02 -13.87
CA LYS A 557 -2.43 23.87 -12.83
C LYS A 557 -3.80 23.35 -12.36
N ASN A 558 -4.65 22.92 -13.27
CA ASN A 558 -5.96 22.37 -12.93
C ASN A 558 -5.85 21.04 -12.16
N ILE A 559 -4.93 20.16 -12.57
CA ILE A 559 -4.64 18.92 -11.84
C ILE A 559 -4.11 19.19 -10.42
N GLN A 560 -3.24 20.19 -10.24
CA GLN A 560 -2.77 20.58 -8.90
C GLN A 560 -3.92 21.07 -8.03
N LYS A 561 -4.77 21.95 -8.56
CA LYS A 561 -5.96 22.47 -7.86
C LYS A 561 -6.93 21.35 -7.45
N ILE A 562 -7.16 20.36 -8.33
CA ILE A 562 -7.96 19.17 -8.02
C ILE A 562 -7.37 18.40 -6.82
N ASN A 563 -6.06 18.14 -6.86
CA ASN A 563 -5.38 17.38 -5.80
C ASN A 563 -5.35 18.12 -4.46
N GLU A 564 -5.14 19.45 -4.47
CA GLU A 564 -5.21 20.28 -3.27
C GLU A 564 -6.62 20.27 -2.68
N ARG A 565 -7.64 20.45 -3.51
CA ARG A 565 -9.04 20.41 -3.06
C ARG A 565 -9.40 19.06 -2.45
N LEU A 566 -8.98 17.95 -3.06
CA LEU A 566 -9.18 16.61 -2.50
C LEU A 566 -8.55 16.49 -1.11
N ARG A 567 -7.29 16.96 -0.97
CA ARG A 567 -6.57 16.92 0.30
C ARG A 567 -7.30 17.71 1.37
N ASP A 568 -7.77 18.90 1.06
CA ASP A 568 -8.52 19.74 2.00
C ASP A 568 -9.80 19.04 2.48
N LEU A 569 -10.54 18.40 1.57
CA LEU A 569 -11.79 17.69 1.89
C LEU A 569 -11.58 16.46 2.79
N LEU A 570 -10.38 15.88 2.75
CA LEU A 570 -10.00 14.70 3.53
C LEU A 570 -9.11 15.03 4.73
N ALA A 571 -8.66 16.28 4.87
CA ALA A 571 -7.67 16.70 5.85
C ALA A 571 -8.09 16.39 7.28
N GLU A 572 -9.36 16.65 7.61
CA GLU A 572 -9.98 16.37 8.91
C GLU A 572 -9.83 14.88 9.28
N ILE A 573 -10.36 13.98 8.44
CA ILE A 573 -10.34 12.53 8.69
C ILE A 573 -8.91 12.00 8.72
N ILE A 574 -8.06 12.44 7.78
CA ILE A 574 -6.65 12.03 7.73
C ILE A 574 -5.92 12.47 9.01
N SER A 575 -6.19 13.69 9.48
CA SER A 575 -5.63 14.23 10.72
C SER A 575 -6.10 13.43 11.92
N ASP A 576 -7.40 13.15 12.04
CA ASP A 576 -7.98 12.37 13.13
C ASP A 576 -7.42 10.95 13.17
N MET A 577 -7.41 10.26 12.03
CA MET A 577 -6.82 8.92 11.92
C MET A 577 -5.35 8.91 12.34
N LYS A 578 -4.58 9.91 11.88
CA LYS A 578 -3.15 10.02 12.21
C LYS A 578 -2.93 10.35 13.69
N SER A 579 -3.71 11.27 14.25
CA SER A 579 -3.66 11.64 15.66
C SER A 579 -3.97 10.42 16.53
N ASN A 580 -5.05 9.70 16.24
CA ASN A 580 -5.42 8.54 17.03
C ASN A 580 -4.44 7.37 16.89
N MET A 581 -3.90 7.14 15.69
CA MET A 581 -2.90 6.10 15.44
C MET A 581 -1.57 6.35 16.15
N VAL A 582 -1.11 7.61 16.19
CA VAL A 582 0.23 7.96 16.71
C VAL A 582 0.20 8.45 18.16
N PHE A 583 -0.94 8.96 18.63
CA PHE A 583 -1.08 9.56 19.95
C PHE A 583 -2.06 8.79 20.85
N LEU A 584 -3.36 8.79 20.52
CA LEU A 584 -4.40 8.31 21.44
C LEU A 584 -4.31 6.79 21.70
N ALA A 585 -4.17 5.97 20.65
CA ALA A 585 -4.10 4.52 20.80
C ALA A 585 -2.85 4.07 21.59
N PRO A 586 -1.63 4.56 21.27
CA PRO A 586 -0.44 4.32 22.09
C PRO A 586 -0.57 4.76 23.55
N LEU A 587 -1.19 5.93 23.79
CA LEU A 587 -1.42 6.46 25.13
C LEU A 587 -2.33 5.54 25.95
N LEU A 588 -3.52 5.24 25.44
CA LEU A 588 -4.50 4.39 26.11
C LEU A 588 -3.96 2.98 26.34
N ALA A 589 -3.32 2.40 25.32
CA ALA A 589 -2.69 1.10 25.41
C ALA A 589 -1.62 1.04 26.52
N GLY A 590 -0.80 2.09 26.67
CA GLY A 590 0.19 2.16 27.74
C GLY A 590 -0.46 2.24 29.13
N ILE A 591 -1.55 2.99 29.27
CA ILE A 591 -2.32 3.08 30.52
C ILE A 591 -2.94 1.72 30.88
N VAL A 592 -3.53 1.03 29.90
CA VAL A 592 -4.14 -0.30 30.09
C VAL A 592 -3.12 -1.32 30.59
N VAL A 593 -1.92 -1.33 30.01
CA VAL A 593 -0.83 -2.20 30.48
C VAL A 593 -0.47 -1.91 31.94
N GLY A 594 -0.38 -0.63 32.31
CA GLY A 594 -0.14 -0.22 33.69
C GLY A 594 -1.26 -0.68 34.64
N LEU A 595 -2.53 -0.62 34.21
CA LEU A 595 -3.67 -1.14 34.97
C LEU A 595 -3.62 -2.66 35.13
N SER A 596 -3.24 -3.41 34.08
CA SER A 596 -3.03 -4.86 34.18
C SER A 596 -1.93 -5.19 35.19
N ALA A 597 -0.82 -4.47 35.17
CA ALA A 597 0.27 -4.65 36.13
C ALA A 597 -0.17 -4.32 37.57
N MET A 598 -0.95 -3.25 37.75
CA MET A 598 -1.53 -2.88 39.04
C MET A 598 -2.44 -3.98 39.59
N ILE A 599 -3.38 -4.49 38.78
CA ILE A 599 -4.29 -5.56 39.20
C ILE A 599 -3.51 -6.82 39.56
N ALA A 600 -2.52 -7.21 38.76
CA ALA A 600 -1.67 -8.36 39.06
C ALA A 600 -0.89 -8.18 40.37
N ALA A 601 -0.30 -6.99 40.60
CA ALA A 601 0.43 -6.69 41.83
C ALA A 601 -0.48 -6.72 43.07
N ILE A 602 -1.69 -6.19 42.97
CA ILE A 602 -2.67 -6.21 44.07
C ILE A 602 -3.04 -7.63 44.42
N LEU A 603 -3.41 -8.44 43.42
CA LEU A 603 -3.81 -9.81 43.66
C LEU A 603 -2.64 -10.62 44.24
N ASN A 604 -1.42 -10.45 43.72
CA ASN A 604 -0.25 -11.17 44.23
C ASN A 604 0.00 -10.91 45.72
N LYS A 605 -0.18 -9.66 46.17
CA LYS A 605 -0.09 -9.33 47.59
C LYS A 605 -1.22 -9.92 48.41
N LEU A 606 -2.46 -9.92 47.90
CA LEU A 606 -3.59 -10.55 48.58
C LEU A 606 -3.42 -12.07 48.74
N ASP A 607 -2.87 -12.74 47.73
CA ASP A 607 -2.51 -14.17 47.77
C ASP A 607 -1.45 -14.44 48.85
N ILE A 608 -0.38 -13.63 48.91
CA ILE A 608 0.65 -13.72 49.95
C ILE A 608 0.07 -13.52 51.36
N ILE A 609 -0.77 -12.50 51.56
CA ILE A 609 -1.44 -12.24 52.86
C ILE A 609 -2.29 -13.43 53.27
N SER A 610 -3.07 -14.01 52.33
CA SER A 610 -3.91 -15.18 52.61
C SER A 610 -3.13 -16.45 52.99
N GLN A 611 -1.88 -16.57 52.53
CA GLN A 611 -1.01 -17.71 52.85
C GLN A 611 -0.25 -17.52 54.18
N LEU A 612 -0.03 -16.27 54.61
CA LEU A 612 0.63 -15.92 55.88
C LEU A 612 -0.33 -15.92 57.07
N GLU A 613 -1.57 -15.48 56.89
CA GLU A 613 -2.64 -15.57 57.90
C GLU A 613 -3.27 -16.96 57.87
N GLY A 614 -2.61 -17.93 58.51
CA GLY A 614 -3.18 -19.26 58.70
C GLY A 614 -4.54 -19.20 59.40
N ALA A 615 -5.61 -19.42 58.63
CA ALA A 615 -6.92 -19.92 59.04
C ALA A 615 -7.55 -19.43 60.36
N ASP A 616 -7.29 -18.20 60.83
CA ASP A 616 -8.06 -17.64 61.95
C ASP A 616 -9.28 -16.90 61.41
N GLN A 617 -10.43 -17.53 61.63
CA GLN A 617 -11.77 -17.01 61.33
C GLN A 617 -12.05 -15.75 62.14
N VAL A 618 -11.71 -14.58 61.61
CA VAL A 618 -12.27 -13.32 62.10
C VAL A 618 -13.54 -13.00 61.32
N SER A 619 -14.66 -13.29 61.98
CA SER A 619 -16.03 -12.80 61.77
C SER A 619 -16.41 -12.23 60.39
N GLY A 620 -17.03 -13.09 59.56
CA GLY A 620 -18.06 -12.67 58.58
C GLY A 620 -17.61 -12.44 57.14
N PHE A 621 -16.31 -12.26 56.87
CA PHE A 621 -15.75 -12.24 55.52
C PHE A 621 -14.51 -13.13 55.49
N SER A 622 -14.62 -14.34 54.94
CA SER A 622 -13.44 -15.19 54.75
C SER A 622 -12.60 -14.61 53.61
N PHE A 623 -11.34 -14.25 53.90
CA PHE A 623 -10.35 -13.91 52.87
C PHE A 623 -10.15 -15.08 51.88
N SER A 624 -10.45 -16.33 52.29
CA SER A 624 -10.44 -17.50 51.40
C SER A 624 -11.48 -17.41 50.28
N SER A 625 -12.64 -16.79 50.55
CA SER A 625 -13.70 -16.64 49.54
C SER A 625 -13.35 -15.60 48.47
N ILE A 626 -12.49 -14.63 48.79
CA ILE A 626 -12.01 -13.61 47.83
C ILE A 626 -10.90 -14.19 46.94
N THR A 627 -10.02 -15.03 47.49
CA THR A 627 -8.94 -15.70 46.74
C THR A 627 -9.46 -16.83 45.86
N GLU A 628 -10.54 -17.53 46.26
CA GLU A 628 -11.27 -18.47 45.40
C GLU A 628 -11.94 -17.79 44.20
N ILE A 629 -12.36 -16.52 44.34
CA ILE A 629 -12.96 -15.73 43.24
C ILE A 629 -11.87 -15.07 42.35
N PHE A 630 -10.65 -14.91 42.82
CA PHE A 630 -9.57 -14.26 42.07
C PHE A 630 -8.29 -15.11 42.07
N ASP A 631 -8.36 -16.27 41.42
CA ASP A 631 -7.18 -17.10 41.17
C ASP A 631 -6.22 -16.40 40.20
N ILE A 632 -5.04 -16.04 40.71
CA ILE A 632 -3.99 -15.37 39.93
C ILE A 632 -3.48 -16.24 38.79
N THR A 633 -3.50 -17.57 38.95
CA THR A 633 -3.04 -18.48 37.90
C THR A 633 -4.00 -18.50 36.71
N ALA A 634 -5.25 -18.10 36.91
CA ALA A 634 -6.28 -17.99 35.87
C ALA A 634 -6.29 -16.62 35.17
N ILE A 635 -5.55 -15.62 35.68
CA ILE A 635 -5.44 -14.29 35.08
C ILE A 635 -4.34 -14.26 34.03
N ILE A 636 -4.58 -13.52 32.95
CA ILE A 636 -3.59 -13.34 31.89
C ILE A 636 -2.40 -12.55 32.45
N PRO A 637 -1.17 -13.10 32.39
CA PRO A 637 0.02 -12.39 32.85
C PRO A 637 0.16 -11.05 32.11
N PRO A 638 0.42 -9.92 32.81
CA PRO A 638 0.56 -8.61 32.19
C PRO A 638 1.65 -8.57 31.11
N TYR A 639 2.68 -9.41 31.22
CA TYR A 639 3.68 -9.63 30.17
C TYR A 639 3.05 -9.95 28.80
N PHE A 640 2.14 -10.92 28.73
CA PHE A 640 1.54 -11.34 27.47
C PHE A 640 0.53 -10.30 26.94
N ILE A 641 -0.19 -9.62 27.83
CA ILE A 641 -1.05 -8.49 27.47
C ILE A 641 -0.21 -7.39 26.81
N GLN A 642 0.90 -7.02 27.43
CA GLN A 642 1.77 -5.97 26.94
C GLN A 642 2.40 -6.31 25.59
N VAL A 643 2.91 -7.53 25.41
CA VAL A 643 3.46 -7.97 24.12
C VAL A 643 2.36 -7.97 23.05
N SER A 644 1.18 -8.49 23.37
CA SER A 644 0.05 -8.54 22.42
C SER A 644 -0.38 -7.14 21.97
N ILE A 645 -0.51 -6.20 22.91
CA ILE A 645 -0.88 -4.81 22.64
C ILE A 645 0.23 -4.08 21.86
N GLY A 646 1.49 -4.31 22.23
CA GLY A 646 2.63 -3.68 21.58
C GLY A 646 2.75 -4.09 20.11
N ILE A 647 2.60 -5.38 19.80
CA ILE A 647 2.60 -5.88 18.41
C ILE A 647 1.40 -5.31 17.64
N TYR A 648 0.22 -5.29 18.28
CA TYR A 648 -0.99 -4.73 17.69
C TYR A 648 -0.82 -3.26 17.27
N ILE A 649 -0.23 -2.41 18.13
CA ILE A 649 0.06 -1.01 17.78
C ILE A 649 0.96 -0.92 16.55
N VAL A 650 2.00 -1.76 16.47
CA VAL A 650 2.89 -1.81 15.30
C VAL A 650 2.08 -2.15 14.04
N GLU A 651 1.29 -3.22 14.07
CA GLU A 651 0.48 -3.67 12.93
C GLU A 651 -0.54 -2.63 12.47
N VAL A 652 -1.25 -2.00 13.40
CA VAL A 652 -2.22 -0.95 13.10
C VAL A 652 -1.53 0.26 12.48
N ILE A 653 -0.37 0.69 13.00
CA ILE A 653 0.39 1.79 12.40
C ILE A 653 0.77 1.45 10.95
N PHE A 654 1.16 0.21 10.68
CA PHE A 654 1.46 -0.26 9.33
C PHE A 654 0.26 -0.16 8.39
N ILE A 655 -0.88 -0.74 8.79
CA ILE A 655 -2.07 -0.85 7.95
C ILE A 655 -2.67 0.54 7.72
N LEU A 656 -2.86 1.32 8.78
CA LEU A 656 -3.50 2.64 8.69
C LEU A 656 -2.62 3.66 7.98
N THR A 657 -1.30 3.61 8.14
CA THR A 657 -0.42 4.49 7.36
C THR A 657 -0.52 4.16 5.86
N SER A 658 -0.59 2.87 5.49
CA SER A 658 -0.82 2.46 4.10
C SER A 658 -2.19 2.92 3.58
N ALA A 659 -3.23 2.85 4.41
CA ALA A 659 -4.57 3.34 4.05
C ALA A 659 -4.55 4.86 3.79
N LEU A 660 -4.00 5.64 4.72
CA LEU A 660 -3.90 7.11 4.61
C LEU A 660 -3.15 7.57 3.37
N ILE A 661 -2.01 6.94 3.08
CA ILE A 661 -1.18 7.33 1.93
C ILE A 661 -1.85 6.96 0.62
N THR A 662 -2.55 5.82 0.59
CA THR A 662 -3.26 5.44 -0.63
C THR A 662 -4.43 6.37 -0.92
N VAL A 663 -5.12 6.86 0.12
CA VAL A 663 -6.18 7.85 -0.05
C VAL A 663 -5.64 9.20 -0.51
N ASP A 664 -4.57 9.70 0.13
CA ASP A 664 -3.99 11.01 -0.17
C ASP A 664 -3.26 11.04 -1.52
N SER A 665 -2.35 10.09 -1.75
CA SER A 665 -1.41 10.11 -2.88
C SER A 665 -1.54 8.92 -3.84
N GLY A 666 -2.37 7.92 -3.52
CA GLY A 666 -2.49 6.71 -4.33
C GLY A 666 -1.48 5.64 -3.93
N LYS A 667 -1.38 4.56 -4.71
CA LYS A 667 -0.42 3.49 -4.44
C LYS A 667 1.02 4.00 -4.65
N ASP A 668 1.64 4.46 -3.57
CA ASP A 668 3.02 4.93 -3.55
C ASP A 668 3.84 4.15 -2.50
N PRO A 669 4.59 3.11 -2.92
CA PRO A 669 5.36 2.28 -2.01
C PRO A 669 6.52 3.04 -1.34
N LEU A 670 7.03 4.10 -1.97
CA LEU A 670 8.10 4.92 -1.41
C LEU A 670 7.56 5.74 -0.23
N LYS A 671 6.49 6.51 -0.47
CA LYS A 671 5.85 7.33 0.57
C LYS A 671 5.32 6.48 1.70
N THR A 672 4.71 5.33 1.38
CA THR A 672 4.22 4.35 2.38
C THR A 672 5.30 3.97 3.38
N LYS A 673 6.46 3.49 2.91
CA LYS A 673 7.55 3.07 3.81
C LYS A 673 8.08 4.22 4.67
N HIS A 674 8.20 5.42 4.11
CA HIS A 674 8.75 6.57 4.83
C HIS A 674 7.84 7.09 5.94
N ASP A 675 6.57 7.30 5.61
CA ASP A 675 5.59 7.78 6.59
C ASP A 675 5.31 6.70 7.64
N THR A 676 5.34 5.41 7.28
CA THR A 676 5.30 4.31 8.26
C THR A 676 6.47 4.43 9.23
N ALA A 677 7.71 4.65 8.76
CA ALA A 677 8.85 4.82 9.65
C ALA A 677 8.70 6.02 10.60
N LYS A 678 8.13 7.13 10.13
CA LYS A 678 7.89 8.34 10.93
C LYS A 678 6.80 8.13 11.98
N ASN A 679 5.67 7.54 11.59
CA ASN A 679 4.53 7.27 12.47
C ASN A 679 4.88 6.18 13.49
N LEU A 680 5.54 5.11 13.05
CA LEU A 680 5.98 4.02 13.91
C LEU A 680 6.95 4.50 14.99
N LYS A 681 7.92 5.35 14.61
CA LYS A 681 8.81 5.99 15.58
C LYS A 681 8.00 6.77 16.63
N ARG A 682 7.13 7.68 16.20
CA ARG A 682 6.38 8.53 17.15
C ARG A 682 5.43 7.71 18.05
N GLY A 683 4.68 6.78 17.46
CA GLY A 683 3.70 5.96 18.18
C GLY A 683 4.35 5.03 19.18
N ILE A 684 5.43 4.32 18.81
CA ILE A 684 6.06 3.37 19.73
C ILE A 684 6.79 4.06 20.88
N PHE A 685 7.46 5.20 20.63
CA PHE A 685 8.11 5.95 21.70
C PHE A 685 7.08 6.50 22.70
N LEU A 686 5.92 6.93 22.21
CA LEU A 686 4.84 7.35 23.09
C LEU A 686 4.30 6.18 23.90
N TYR A 687 3.97 5.04 23.26
CA TYR A 687 3.49 3.83 23.95
C TYR A 687 4.45 3.36 25.05
N ILE A 688 5.75 3.34 24.78
CA ILE A 688 6.75 2.92 25.75
C ILE A 688 6.85 3.91 26.89
N GLY A 689 6.91 5.21 26.59
CA GLY A 689 6.96 6.25 27.61
C GLY A 689 5.74 6.20 28.52
N THR A 690 4.54 6.08 27.94
CA THR A 690 3.29 6.02 28.71
C THR A 690 3.16 4.72 29.47
N SER A 691 3.50 3.57 28.88
CA SER A 691 3.45 2.27 29.56
C SER A 691 4.45 2.18 30.71
N LEU A 692 5.68 2.68 30.54
CA LEU A 692 6.68 2.72 31.61
C LEU A 692 6.21 3.58 32.78
N ILE A 693 5.76 4.81 32.49
CA ILE A 693 5.26 5.74 33.52
C ILE A 693 4.03 5.14 34.22
N ALA A 694 3.05 4.66 33.46
CA ALA A 694 1.82 4.09 34.02
C ALA A 694 2.10 2.86 34.88
N THR A 695 2.95 1.95 34.42
CA THR A 695 3.31 0.74 35.17
C THR A 695 4.01 1.09 36.49
N LEU A 696 5.01 1.98 36.47
CA LEU A 696 5.71 2.41 37.68
C LEU A 696 4.78 3.15 38.64
N SER A 697 4.03 4.15 38.15
CA SER A 697 3.15 4.95 39.01
C SER A 697 2.03 4.14 39.63
N LEU A 698 1.38 3.25 38.86
CA LEU A 698 0.24 2.47 39.35
C LEU A 698 0.68 1.33 40.27
N VAL A 699 1.83 0.70 40.03
CA VAL A 699 2.35 -0.33 40.96
C VAL A 699 2.82 0.30 42.26
N ILE A 700 3.46 1.48 42.23
CA ILE A 700 3.77 2.23 43.46
C ILE A 700 2.49 2.55 44.23
N LEU A 701 1.45 3.01 43.54
CA LEU A 701 0.16 3.32 44.16
C LEU A 701 -0.49 2.07 44.79
N ALA A 702 -0.48 0.94 44.10
CA ALA A 702 -0.92 -0.34 44.66
C ALA A 702 -0.10 -0.74 45.90
N ALA A 703 1.22 -0.55 45.86
CA ALA A 703 2.08 -0.87 46.99
C ALA A 703 1.80 0.01 48.22
N VAL A 704 1.56 1.32 48.04
CA VAL A 704 1.19 2.24 49.12
C VAL A 704 -0.21 1.94 49.67
N ALA A 705 -1.19 1.71 48.79
CA ALA A 705 -2.56 1.39 49.19
C ALA A 705 -2.63 0.11 50.04
N LEU A 706 -1.85 -0.91 49.67
CA LEU A 706 -1.77 -2.17 50.41
C LEU A 706 -0.85 -2.09 51.62
N GLY A 707 0.19 -1.25 51.60
CA GLY A 707 1.03 -1.00 52.79
C GLY A 707 0.28 -0.30 53.93
N GLY A 708 -0.84 0.37 53.63
CA GLY A 708 -1.78 0.88 54.62
C GLY A 708 -2.67 -0.19 55.27
N LEU A 709 -2.65 -1.43 54.78
CA LEU A 709 -3.38 -2.58 55.34
C LEU A 709 -2.52 -3.41 56.31
N ASN A 710 -1.37 -2.92 56.78
CA ASN A 710 -0.64 -3.54 57.88
C ASN A 710 -1.50 -3.50 59.15
N PHE A 711 -2.13 -4.63 59.48
CA PHE A 711 -2.55 -4.98 60.83
C PHE A 711 -1.42 -5.72 61.55
#